data_AF-A0AAU3FGG6-F1
#
_entry.id   AF-A0AAU3FGG6-F1
#
_cell.length_a   1.000
_cell.length_b   1.000
_cell.length_c   1.000
_cell.angle_alpha   90.00
_cell.angle_beta   90.00
_cell.angle_gamma   90.00
#
_symmetry.space_group_name_H-M   'P 1'
#
loop_
_entity.id
_entity.type
_entity.pdbx_description
1 polymer ?
#
loop_
_entity_poly.entity_id
_entity_poly.type
_entity_poly.pdbx_seq_one_letter_code
_entity_poly.pdbx_strand_id
1 'polypeptide(L)'
;MRTAADPSAGRPPPQARRTRGARRTRRVRRSAPPPSWALLGVLLVVLAGVLFVGAYANAAFVPDRAQHDDGQDRVPAEVVNGGPIINAADGQHRSYRLPARTVALTFDDGPDPKWTREVLRVLDTHQVKGTFFVVGSQAARHPELVRELVAGGHEVGVHTFTHPDLTTLSGWRRRMEYGQTQLALAGAAGVRSSLMRFPYSSHADAIDDRDWPLVTEAGGLGYLTVLNDTDSRDWALPGVDATVANATPAGYSGAISLWHDAGGDRAQTVAALDRFIPLMKERGYRFTTATEGLNLTLAAAGIDHQVTGNPVASGAERWQGRMLVWAVQGADRTLTLFGALFVLVGVLTVGRTVLLLLLAGRHARRRRARDWTWGPPVTEPVSVIVPAYNEKEGIAAAVRSLATGDHPGGIEVVVVDDGSTDGTADIAEGLGLPNVRVVRKPNGGKPSALNTGVALARHELLVLVDGDTVFEPDAVRRLVQPFADPQVGAVAGNVKVGNRDSLIAKWQHIEYVIGFNLDRRLYETLRCMSTVPGAIGGFRRQALVYAGGMTDDTLAEDTDITMALGRAGWKVVYEETARAWTEAPATMGQLWKQRYRWSYGTMQAMWKHRRSLLDSGASGRFSRRCLLFLTLFGVLLPLLAPVIDLLALYGLFFLDRTATVVAWLAMLAVQFLTAVVAFRLDREKLGVLWVLPLQQFVYRQLMYLVMIQSVVTALTGGRLGWQKLRRTGLRPTVRAGNG
;
A
#
# COMPACT_ATOMS: atom_id res chain seq x y z
N MET A 1 -63.97 63.57 -51.85
CA MET A 1 -63.35 64.66 -51.04
C MET A 1 -61.86 64.36 -50.94
N ARG A 2 -61.01 65.22 -51.54
CA ARG A 2 -59.53 65.39 -51.38
C ARG A 2 -58.54 64.26 -51.78
N THR A 3 -58.02 64.38 -53.01
CA THR A 3 -56.59 64.50 -53.45
C THR A 3 -55.46 63.59 -52.93
N ALA A 4 -54.89 62.82 -53.87
CA ALA A 4 -53.48 62.69 -54.33
C ALA A 4 -52.30 62.34 -53.38
N ALA A 5 -51.51 61.30 -53.76
CA ALA A 5 -50.06 61.31 -54.08
C ALA A 5 -49.30 59.99 -53.73
N ASP A 6 -48.49 59.50 -54.70
CA ASP A 6 -47.36 58.54 -54.63
C ASP A 6 -46.14 59.22 -53.91
N PRO A 7 -44.96 58.62 -53.53
CA PRO A 7 -44.35 57.28 -53.74
C PRO A 7 -43.52 56.67 -52.57
N SER A 8 -42.99 55.44 -52.72
CA SER A 8 -41.55 55.10 -52.53
C SER A 8 -41.19 53.59 -52.37
N ALA A 9 -40.28 53.15 -53.25
CA ALA A 9 -39.09 52.31 -53.01
C ALA A 9 -39.21 50.81 -52.62
N GLY A 10 -38.95 49.96 -53.63
CA GLY A 10 -37.73 49.13 -53.66
C GLY A 10 -37.73 47.75 -52.98
N ARG A 11 -38.06 46.69 -53.74
CA ARG A 11 -37.74 45.29 -53.40
C ARG A 11 -36.28 44.94 -53.73
N PRO A 12 -35.53 44.23 -52.85
CA PRO A 12 -34.30 43.54 -53.21
C PRO A 12 -34.52 42.03 -53.51
N PRO A 13 -33.56 41.34 -54.17
CA PRO A 13 -33.75 40.05 -54.86
C PRO A 13 -33.60 38.82 -53.94
N PRO A 14 -33.91 37.57 -54.41
CA PRO A 14 -34.04 36.41 -53.53
C PRO A 14 -32.68 35.88 -53.03
N GLN A 15 -32.61 35.60 -51.73
CA GLN A 15 -31.43 35.07 -51.06
C GLN A 15 -31.13 33.62 -51.48
N ALA A 16 -29.88 33.39 -51.85
CA ALA A 16 -29.28 32.10 -52.13
C ALA A 16 -29.44 31.12 -50.94
N ARG A 17 -29.86 29.89 -51.24
CA ARG A 17 -29.82 28.74 -50.33
C ARG A 17 -28.39 28.52 -49.82
N ARG A 18 -28.11 28.98 -48.60
CA ARG A 18 -26.93 28.57 -47.84
C ARG A 18 -27.18 27.19 -47.22
N THR A 19 -26.34 26.25 -47.63
CA THR A 19 -26.14 24.94 -47.04
C THR A 19 -25.97 25.05 -45.52
N ARG A 20 -26.71 24.22 -44.77
CA ARG A 20 -26.56 24.07 -43.31
C ARG A 20 -25.16 23.54 -43.01
N GLY A 21 -24.23 24.45 -42.71
CA GLY A 21 -22.94 24.13 -42.14
C GLY A 21 -23.15 23.46 -40.78
N ALA A 22 -22.66 22.23 -40.65
CA ALA A 22 -22.55 21.52 -39.40
C ALA A 22 -21.74 22.37 -38.41
N ARG A 23 -22.42 22.89 -37.39
CA ARG A 23 -21.82 23.64 -36.28
C ARG A 23 -20.95 22.64 -35.49
N ARG A 24 -19.67 22.55 -35.83
CA ARG A 24 -18.64 21.90 -34.99
C ARG A 24 -18.61 22.63 -33.66
N THR A 25 -19.30 22.10 -32.66
CA THR A 25 -19.22 22.57 -31.28
C THR A 25 -17.79 22.38 -30.80
N ARG A 26 -17.04 23.49 -30.69
CA ARG A 26 -15.71 23.55 -30.09
C ARG A 26 -15.88 23.26 -28.59
N ARG A 27 -15.85 21.98 -28.21
CA ARG A 27 -15.85 21.56 -26.80
C ARG A 27 -14.64 22.18 -26.12
N VAL A 28 -14.89 23.09 -25.19
CA VAL A 28 -13.89 23.72 -24.33
C VAL A 28 -13.03 22.64 -23.66
N ARG A 29 -11.70 22.73 -23.83
CA ARG A 29 -10.72 21.90 -23.12
C ARG A 29 -10.86 22.20 -21.63
N ARG A 30 -11.57 21.36 -20.87
CA ARG A 30 -11.49 21.38 -19.41
C ARG A 30 -10.16 20.73 -19.02
N SER A 31 -9.16 21.56 -18.70
CA SER A 31 -7.97 21.12 -17.97
C SER A 31 -8.43 20.62 -16.60
N ALA A 32 -8.14 19.37 -16.26
CA ALA A 32 -8.32 18.91 -14.88
C ALA A 32 -7.51 19.83 -13.95
N PRO A 33 -8.07 20.31 -12.83
CA PRO A 33 -7.28 21.04 -11.85
C PRO A 33 -6.12 20.15 -11.39
N PRO A 34 -4.91 20.71 -11.17
CA PRO A 34 -3.81 19.92 -10.65
C PRO A 34 -4.23 19.28 -9.32
N PRO A 35 -3.79 18.04 -9.01
CA PRO A 35 -4.02 17.46 -7.69
C PRO A 35 -3.49 18.46 -6.65
N SER A 36 -4.34 18.85 -5.70
CA SER A 36 -3.94 19.81 -4.68
C SER A 36 -2.96 19.12 -3.75
N TRP A 37 -1.66 19.42 -3.91
CA TRP A 37 -0.60 18.96 -3.02
C TRP A 37 -0.92 19.23 -1.54
N ALA A 38 -1.73 20.25 -1.26
CA ALA A 38 -2.29 20.54 0.05
C ALA A 38 -3.18 19.40 0.59
N LEU A 39 -4.11 18.84 -0.20
CA LEU A 39 -4.97 17.74 0.23
C LEU A 39 -4.15 16.46 0.49
N LEU A 40 -3.19 16.17 -0.39
CA LEU A 40 -2.26 15.05 -0.17
C LEU A 40 -1.45 15.25 1.11
N GLY A 41 -0.95 16.46 1.35
CA GLY A 41 -0.24 16.82 2.58
C GLY A 41 -1.09 16.60 3.83
N VAL A 42 -2.35 17.06 3.82
CA VAL A 42 -3.29 16.83 4.93
C VAL A 42 -3.52 15.33 5.17
N LEU A 43 -3.76 14.55 4.11
CA LEU A 43 -3.95 13.10 4.23
C LEU A 43 -2.72 12.41 4.82
N LEU A 44 -1.52 12.80 4.40
CA LEU A 44 -0.27 12.24 4.93
C LEU A 44 -0.05 12.62 6.41
N VAL A 45 -0.40 13.85 6.82
CA VAL A 45 -0.32 14.27 8.23
C VAL A 45 -1.32 13.50 9.09
N VAL A 46 -2.57 13.36 8.64
CA VAL A 46 -3.58 12.56 9.34
C VAL A 46 -3.12 11.11 9.47
N LEU A 47 -2.61 10.52 8.38
CA LEU A 47 -2.10 9.16 8.39
C LEU A 47 -0.92 8.98 9.34
N ALA A 48 0.05 9.90 9.31
CA ALA A 48 1.18 9.90 10.23
C ALA A 48 0.74 10.01 11.69
N GLY A 49 -0.25 10.86 11.98
CA GLY A 49 -0.83 10.99 13.32
C GLY A 49 -1.50 9.69 13.79
N VAL A 50 -2.29 9.05 12.93
CA VAL A 50 -2.93 7.75 13.23
C VAL A 50 -1.89 6.66 13.50
N LEU A 51 -0.85 6.57 12.66
CA LEU A 51 0.24 5.61 12.87
C LEU A 51 1.03 5.91 14.14
N PHE A 52 1.27 7.18 14.47
CA PHE A 52 1.94 7.57 15.70
C PHE A 52 1.13 7.18 16.94
N VAL A 53 -0.19 7.41 16.95
CA VAL A 53 -1.08 6.95 18.03
C VAL A 53 -1.02 5.44 18.17
N GLY A 54 -1.03 4.70 17.05
CA GLY A 54 -0.88 3.25 17.06
C GLY A 54 0.46 2.81 17.63
N ALA A 55 1.56 3.43 17.20
CA ALA A 55 2.89 3.13 17.71
C ALA A 55 2.99 3.38 19.21
N TYR A 56 2.46 4.53 19.64
CA TYR A 56 2.41 4.95 21.03
C TYR A 56 1.65 3.97 21.92
N ALA A 57 0.42 3.62 21.54
CA ALA A 57 -0.43 2.73 22.31
C ALA A 57 0.10 1.28 22.37
N ASN A 58 1.11 0.93 21.58
CA ASN A 58 1.74 -0.39 21.54
C ASN A 58 3.21 -0.37 22.04
N ALA A 59 3.72 0.77 22.50
CA ALA A 59 5.16 0.98 22.67
C ALA A 59 5.84 0.22 23.83
N ALA A 60 5.11 -0.37 24.78
CA ALA A 60 5.73 -0.87 26.01
C ALA A 60 5.02 -2.04 26.72
N PHE A 61 4.47 -3.01 25.99
CA PHE A 61 4.17 -4.30 26.63
C PHE A 61 5.43 -5.17 26.66
N VAL A 62 6.26 -5.00 27.69
CA VAL A 62 7.34 -5.93 28.02
C VAL A 62 6.97 -6.61 29.35
N PRO A 63 6.83 -7.95 29.39
CA PRO A 63 6.59 -8.67 30.64
C PRO A 63 7.74 -8.46 31.62
N ASP A 64 7.39 -8.33 32.90
CA ASP A 64 8.24 -8.12 34.08
C ASP A 64 9.72 -8.52 33.95
N ARG A 65 10.57 -7.50 33.81
CA ARG A 65 11.98 -7.54 34.22
C ARG A 65 12.49 -6.14 34.59
N ALA A 66 12.51 -5.87 35.89
CA ALA A 66 13.71 -5.42 36.60
C ALA A 66 13.39 -5.31 38.09
N GLN A 67 14.10 -6.06 38.94
CA GLN A 67 14.26 -5.71 40.35
C GLN A 67 15.51 -4.84 40.45
N HIS A 68 15.38 -3.65 41.02
CA HIS A 68 16.50 -2.87 41.53
C HIS A 68 16.41 -2.89 43.05
N ASP A 69 17.55 -2.76 43.72
CA ASP A 69 17.63 -2.68 45.18
C ASP A 69 18.53 -1.48 45.50
N ASP A 70 17.97 -0.28 45.38
CA ASP A 70 18.69 0.99 45.57
C ASP A 70 18.66 1.45 47.06
N GLY A 71 18.32 0.55 47.99
CA GLY A 71 18.22 0.82 49.43
C GLY A 71 16.94 1.58 49.85
N GLN A 72 16.68 1.70 51.16
CA GLN A 72 15.42 2.25 51.70
C GLN A 72 15.61 3.46 52.66
N ASP A 73 16.76 4.13 52.61
CA ASP A 73 17.13 5.18 53.57
C ASP A 73 16.18 6.39 53.57
N ARG A 74 15.49 6.65 52.46
CA ARG A 74 14.54 7.77 52.27
C ARG A 74 13.08 7.35 52.42
N VAL A 75 12.80 6.06 52.53
CA VAL A 75 11.43 5.53 52.68
C VAL A 75 11.04 5.57 54.15
N PRO A 76 9.93 6.22 54.53
CA PRO A 76 9.50 6.25 55.93
C PRO A 76 9.26 4.83 56.47
N ALA A 77 9.76 4.55 57.68
CA ALA A 77 9.59 3.26 58.33
C ALA A 77 8.11 2.86 58.51
N GLU A 78 7.21 3.86 58.61
CA GLU A 78 5.75 3.70 58.68
C GLU A 78 5.13 3.17 57.38
N VAL A 79 5.83 3.32 56.25
CA VAL A 79 5.45 2.77 54.95
C VAL A 79 6.03 1.37 54.79
N VAL A 80 7.34 1.19 55.04
CA VAL A 80 8.03 -0.10 54.92
C VAL A 80 7.41 -1.17 55.84
N ASN A 81 7.17 -0.85 57.10
CA ASN A 81 6.54 -1.76 58.07
C ASN A 81 4.99 -1.67 58.03
N GLY A 82 4.50 -0.79 57.17
CA GLY A 82 3.13 -0.36 57.04
C GLY A 82 2.21 -1.35 56.33
N GLY A 83 1.02 -0.89 55.98
CA GLY A 83 0.10 -1.65 55.15
C GLY A 83 0.24 -1.38 53.64
N PRO A 84 -0.36 -2.24 52.79
CA PRO A 84 -0.24 -2.18 51.34
C PRO A 84 -0.97 -0.99 50.69
N ILE A 85 -1.81 -0.25 51.41
CA ILE A 85 -2.46 0.96 50.89
C ILE A 85 -1.74 2.18 51.45
N ILE A 86 -1.10 2.94 50.57
CA ILE A 86 -0.27 4.09 50.94
C ILE A 86 -0.95 5.39 50.50
N ASN A 87 -1.09 6.31 51.44
CA ASN A 87 -1.41 7.70 51.19
C ASN A 87 -0.16 8.54 51.49
N ALA A 88 0.38 9.19 50.47
CA ALA A 88 1.56 10.06 50.57
C ALA A 88 1.23 11.53 50.22
N ALA A 89 -0.03 11.94 50.36
CA ALA A 89 -0.45 13.31 50.10
C ALA A 89 0.05 14.29 51.19
N ASP A 90 0.35 15.53 50.78
CA ASP A 90 0.59 16.69 51.65
C ASP A 90 1.63 16.48 52.77
N GLY A 91 2.65 15.65 52.52
CA GLY A 91 3.73 15.37 53.49
C GLY A 91 3.30 14.51 54.67
N GLN A 92 2.08 13.95 54.67
CA GLN A 92 1.67 12.92 55.61
C GLN A 92 1.81 11.56 54.94
N HIS A 93 2.68 10.71 55.51
CA HIS A 93 2.93 9.36 55.00
C HIS A 93 2.14 8.38 55.87
N ARG A 94 1.02 7.88 55.38
CA ARG A 94 0.20 6.90 56.09
C ARG A 94 0.04 5.65 55.27
N SER A 95 0.10 4.51 55.93
CA SER A 95 -0.12 3.20 55.33
C SER A 95 -1.24 2.47 56.09
N TYR A 96 -2.03 1.67 55.38
CA TYR A 96 -3.22 1.03 55.95
C TYR A 96 -3.25 -0.46 55.61
N ARG A 97 -3.53 -1.28 56.62
CA ARG A 97 -3.79 -2.72 56.49
C ARG A 97 -5.29 -2.98 56.49
N LEU A 98 -5.71 -4.01 55.76
CA LEU A 98 -7.10 -4.46 55.83
C LEU A 98 -7.40 -5.11 57.19
N PRO A 99 -8.66 -5.08 57.66
CA PRO A 99 -9.03 -5.74 58.90
C PRO A 99 -8.77 -7.24 58.83
N ALA A 100 -8.57 -7.88 59.99
CA ALA A 100 -8.42 -9.33 60.08
C ALA A 100 -9.56 -10.06 59.35
N ARG A 101 -9.23 -11.18 58.70
CA ARG A 101 -10.16 -11.98 57.88
C ARG A 101 -10.86 -11.20 56.76
N THR A 102 -10.17 -10.24 56.16
CA THR A 102 -10.66 -9.50 54.97
C THR A 102 -9.70 -9.68 53.80
N VAL A 103 -10.21 -10.04 52.62
CA VAL A 103 -9.41 -10.16 51.39
C VAL A 103 -9.94 -9.22 50.32
N ALA A 104 -9.06 -8.39 49.77
CA ALA A 104 -9.33 -7.66 48.54
C ALA A 104 -8.61 -8.33 47.37
N LEU A 105 -9.37 -8.87 46.42
CA LEU A 105 -8.82 -9.41 45.18
C LEU A 105 -8.47 -8.25 44.24
N THR A 106 -7.20 -8.19 43.83
CA THR A 106 -6.68 -7.20 42.88
C THR A 106 -6.21 -7.87 41.60
N PHE A 107 -6.50 -7.27 40.46
CA PHE A 107 -6.19 -7.78 39.13
C PHE A 107 -5.42 -6.74 38.31
N ASP A 108 -4.26 -7.12 37.79
CA ASP A 108 -3.40 -6.23 36.99
C ASP A 108 -3.37 -6.65 35.51
N ASP A 109 -2.90 -5.74 34.66
CA ASP A 109 -2.71 -5.83 33.19
C ASP A 109 -3.94 -5.74 32.28
N GLY A 110 -5.14 -5.98 32.81
CA GLY A 110 -6.37 -5.93 32.03
C GLY A 110 -6.77 -4.54 31.50
N PRO A 111 -7.89 -4.46 30.75
CA PRO A 111 -8.77 -5.57 30.39
C PRO A 111 -8.31 -6.35 29.14
N ASP A 112 -8.34 -7.67 29.22
CA ASP A 112 -8.19 -8.60 28.10
C ASP A 112 -9.57 -9.12 27.63
N PRO A 113 -9.85 -9.15 26.31
CA PRO A 113 -11.16 -9.55 25.76
C PRO A 113 -11.60 -10.97 26.12
N LYS A 114 -10.66 -11.87 26.46
CA LYS A 114 -10.93 -13.25 26.84
C LYS A 114 -10.82 -13.44 28.35
N TRP A 115 -9.69 -13.06 28.94
CA TRP A 115 -9.35 -13.45 30.31
C TRP A 115 -10.06 -12.63 31.37
N THR A 116 -10.21 -11.31 31.18
CA THR A 116 -11.02 -10.47 32.09
C THR A 116 -12.45 -10.99 32.20
N ARG A 117 -13.05 -11.45 31.09
CA ARG A 117 -14.40 -12.04 31.11
C ARG A 117 -14.48 -13.36 31.86
N GLU A 118 -13.48 -14.23 31.73
CA GLU A 118 -13.44 -15.49 32.48
C GLU A 118 -13.22 -15.24 33.98
N VAL A 119 -12.39 -14.27 34.34
CA VAL A 119 -12.23 -13.83 35.73
C VAL A 119 -13.56 -13.29 36.27
N LEU A 120 -14.23 -12.40 35.53
CA LEU A 120 -15.54 -11.86 35.92
C LEU A 120 -16.57 -12.96 36.13
N ARG A 121 -16.62 -13.97 35.24
CA ARG A 121 -17.51 -15.12 35.38
C ARG A 121 -17.29 -15.87 36.69
N VAL A 122 -16.04 -16.09 37.09
CA VAL A 122 -15.71 -16.74 38.37
C VAL A 122 -16.11 -15.85 39.55
N LEU A 123 -15.79 -14.56 39.50
CA LEU A 123 -16.16 -13.61 40.55
C LEU A 123 -17.69 -13.53 40.74
N ASP A 124 -18.46 -13.49 39.66
CA ASP A 124 -19.93 -13.48 39.69
C ASP A 124 -20.50 -14.79 40.22
N THR A 125 -19.94 -15.93 39.80
CA THR A 125 -20.33 -17.26 40.30
C THR A 125 -20.21 -17.33 41.81
N HIS A 126 -19.13 -16.75 42.36
CA HIS A 126 -18.90 -16.69 43.79
C HIS A 126 -19.43 -15.42 44.46
N GLN A 127 -20.14 -14.53 43.75
CA GLN A 127 -20.68 -13.27 44.28
C GLN A 127 -19.62 -12.41 45.01
N VAL A 128 -18.42 -12.32 44.45
CA VAL A 128 -17.30 -11.53 44.97
C VAL A 128 -17.01 -10.35 44.06
N LYS A 129 -16.58 -9.22 44.63
CA LYS A 129 -16.09 -8.07 43.88
C LYS A 129 -14.57 -7.95 44.03
N GLY A 130 -13.90 -7.74 42.90
CA GLY A 130 -12.47 -7.40 42.82
C GLY A 130 -12.21 -5.94 42.44
N THR A 131 -10.94 -5.57 42.51
CA THR A 131 -10.37 -4.28 42.10
C THR A 131 -9.41 -4.51 40.93
N PHE A 132 -9.62 -3.83 39.80
CA PHE A 132 -8.90 -4.08 38.55
C PHE A 132 -8.02 -2.88 38.19
N PHE A 133 -6.71 -3.01 38.34
CA PHE A 133 -5.74 -2.00 37.90
C PHE A 133 -5.53 -2.14 36.40
N VAL A 134 -6.22 -1.29 35.63
CA VAL A 134 -6.26 -1.41 34.17
C VAL A 134 -5.14 -0.63 33.50
N VAL A 135 -4.61 -1.21 32.42
CA VAL A 135 -3.71 -0.53 31.50
C VAL A 135 -4.54 0.36 30.58
N GLY A 136 -4.25 1.66 30.57
CA GLY A 136 -5.06 2.67 29.87
C GLY A 136 -5.21 2.45 28.37
N SER A 137 -4.19 1.93 27.70
CA SER A 137 -4.29 1.55 26.28
C SER A 137 -5.23 0.37 26.04
N GLN A 138 -5.29 -0.61 26.95
CA GLN A 138 -6.26 -1.71 26.89
C GLN A 138 -7.66 -1.24 27.24
N ALA A 139 -7.81 -0.37 28.24
CA ALA A 139 -9.08 0.28 28.56
C ALA A 139 -9.63 1.08 27.37
N ALA A 140 -8.76 1.73 26.58
CA ALA A 140 -9.14 2.44 25.36
C ALA A 140 -9.50 1.50 24.20
N ARG A 141 -8.87 0.32 24.11
CA ARG A 141 -9.21 -0.72 23.12
C ARG A 141 -10.53 -1.41 23.43
N HIS A 142 -10.77 -1.70 24.71
CA HIS A 142 -11.89 -2.49 25.22
C HIS A 142 -12.74 -1.70 26.23
N PRO A 143 -13.29 -0.52 25.86
CA PRO A 143 -14.06 0.32 26.78
C PRO A 143 -15.38 -0.34 27.23
N GLU A 144 -15.87 -1.33 26.49
CA GLU A 144 -16.98 -2.20 26.90
C GLU A 144 -16.67 -3.02 28.16
N LEU A 145 -15.45 -3.54 28.30
CA LEU A 145 -15.07 -4.33 29.47
C LEU A 145 -14.92 -3.47 30.71
N VAL A 146 -14.35 -2.26 30.57
CA VAL A 146 -14.28 -1.31 31.69
C VAL A 146 -15.68 -0.92 32.17
N ARG A 147 -16.64 -0.75 31.24
CA ARG A 147 -18.05 -0.52 31.61
C ARG A 147 -18.67 -1.70 32.31
N GLU A 148 -18.38 -2.92 31.86
CA GLU A 148 -18.86 -4.16 32.46
C GLU A 148 -18.33 -4.33 33.90
N LEU A 149 -17.04 -4.08 34.12
CA LEU A 149 -16.41 -4.06 35.44
C LEU A 149 -17.15 -3.09 36.39
N VAL A 150 -17.25 -1.82 35.99
CA VAL A 150 -17.86 -0.77 36.83
C VAL A 150 -19.35 -1.04 37.05
N ALA A 151 -20.10 -1.46 36.03
CA ALA A 151 -21.52 -1.78 36.15
C ALA A 151 -21.78 -3.03 37.01
N GLY A 152 -20.83 -3.98 37.01
CA GLY A 152 -20.82 -5.14 37.89
C GLY A 152 -20.49 -4.83 39.35
N GLY A 153 -20.19 -3.57 39.69
CA GLY A 153 -19.79 -3.17 41.05
C GLY A 153 -18.33 -3.51 41.38
N HIS A 154 -17.51 -3.79 40.37
CA HIS A 154 -16.06 -3.90 40.54
C HIS A 154 -15.43 -2.51 40.58
N GLU A 155 -14.30 -2.42 41.27
CA GLU A 155 -13.50 -1.20 41.35
C GLU A 155 -12.44 -1.21 40.24
N VAL A 156 -12.14 -0.06 39.64
CA VAL A 156 -11.08 0.08 38.64
C VAL A 156 -9.99 1.04 39.13
N GLY A 157 -8.73 0.62 38.99
CA GLY A 157 -7.52 1.35 39.34
C GLY A 157 -6.71 1.76 38.12
N VAL A 158 -5.76 2.69 38.29
CA VAL A 158 -4.80 3.07 37.23
C VAL A 158 -3.57 2.18 37.29
N HIS A 159 -3.23 1.55 36.16
CA HIS A 159 -1.99 0.78 35.97
C HIS A 159 -1.13 1.33 34.82
N THR A 160 -1.07 2.67 34.68
CA THR A 160 -0.43 3.40 33.57
C THR A 160 -1.06 3.15 32.19
N PHE A 161 -0.66 3.92 31.16
CA PHE A 161 -1.29 3.85 29.85
C PHE A 161 -0.65 2.77 28.98
N THR A 162 0.69 2.64 29.02
CA THR A 162 1.44 1.67 28.21
C THR A 162 2.24 0.65 29.01
N HIS A 163 2.05 0.52 30.33
CA HIS A 163 2.81 -0.40 31.21
C HIS A 163 4.36 -0.19 31.26
N PRO A 164 4.90 1.05 31.27
CA PRO A 164 6.34 1.25 31.37
C PRO A 164 6.86 1.14 32.82
N ASP A 165 8.16 0.90 32.98
CA ASP A 165 8.86 1.14 34.24
C ASP A 165 8.97 2.66 34.45
N LEU A 166 8.18 3.20 35.37
CA LEU A 166 8.07 4.63 35.62
C LEU A 166 9.36 5.23 36.20
N THR A 167 10.22 4.43 36.82
CA THR A 167 11.51 4.91 37.37
C THR A 167 12.46 5.36 36.27
N THR A 168 12.29 4.84 35.05
CA THR A 168 13.10 5.20 33.87
C THR A 168 12.57 6.43 33.13
N LEU A 169 11.38 6.91 33.48
CA LEU A 169 10.69 7.97 32.77
C LEU A 169 10.83 9.32 33.46
N SER A 170 10.84 10.39 32.67
CA SER A 170 10.79 11.77 33.19
C SER A 170 9.41 12.13 33.76
N GLY A 171 9.36 13.09 34.69
CA GLY A 171 8.11 13.45 35.40
C GLY A 171 6.93 13.84 34.51
N TRP A 172 7.17 14.60 33.42
CA TRP A 172 6.10 14.94 32.47
C TRP A 172 5.56 13.70 31.76
N ARG A 173 6.43 12.74 31.42
CA ARG A 173 6.07 11.50 30.76
C ARG A 173 5.23 10.61 31.68
N ARG A 174 5.63 10.49 32.96
CA ARG A 174 4.86 9.80 33.99
C ARG A 174 3.45 10.37 34.17
N ARG A 175 3.33 11.70 34.26
CA ARG A 175 2.01 12.37 34.37
C ARG A 175 1.10 12.09 33.17
N MET A 176 1.67 11.95 31.97
CA MET A 176 0.88 11.54 30.81
C MET A 176 0.36 10.11 30.92
N GLU A 177 1.16 9.15 31.42
CA GLU A 177 0.71 7.76 31.65
C GLU A 177 -0.52 7.72 32.57
N TYR A 178 -0.47 8.48 33.66
CA TYR A 178 -1.56 8.54 34.64
C TYR A 178 -2.78 9.25 34.06
N GLY A 179 -2.56 10.45 33.49
CA GLY A 179 -3.62 11.28 32.95
C GLY A 179 -4.35 10.64 31.77
N GLN A 180 -3.63 9.96 30.87
CA GLN A 180 -4.24 9.25 29.74
C GLN A 180 -5.05 8.04 30.20
N THR A 181 -4.60 7.33 31.24
CA THR A 181 -5.37 6.22 31.81
C THR A 181 -6.65 6.71 32.47
N GLN A 182 -6.59 7.83 33.20
CA GLN A 182 -7.79 8.48 33.73
C GLN A 182 -8.76 8.91 32.62
N LEU A 183 -8.25 9.49 31.53
CA LEU A 183 -9.07 9.83 30.38
C LEU A 183 -9.67 8.60 29.70
N ALA A 184 -8.92 7.48 29.63
CA ALA A 184 -9.44 6.23 29.11
C ALA A 184 -10.61 5.70 29.97
N LEU A 185 -10.47 5.70 31.30
CA LEU A 185 -11.54 5.34 32.25
C LEU A 185 -12.76 6.28 32.12
N ALA A 186 -12.53 7.59 32.04
CA ALA A 186 -13.59 8.57 31.87
C ALA A 186 -14.33 8.42 30.53
N GLY A 187 -13.59 8.13 29.46
CA GLY A 187 -14.15 7.88 28.13
C GLY A 187 -14.89 6.54 28.03
N ALA A 188 -14.39 5.51 28.71
CA ALA A 188 -14.95 4.17 28.68
C ALA A 188 -16.19 4.05 29.56
N ALA A 189 -16.07 4.32 30.87
CA ALA A 189 -17.11 4.07 31.86
C ALA A 189 -17.64 5.32 32.58
N GLY A 190 -17.12 6.51 32.27
CA GLY A 190 -17.59 7.75 32.87
C GLY A 190 -17.13 7.96 34.32
N VAL A 191 -16.09 7.24 34.75
CA VAL A 191 -15.51 7.30 36.09
C VAL A 191 -14.05 7.74 36.05
N ARG A 192 -13.54 8.20 37.19
CA ARG A 192 -12.10 8.33 37.47
C ARG A 192 -11.70 7.25 38.46
N SER A 193 -10.40 7.09 38.70
CA SER A 193 -9.89 6.28 39.80
C SER A 193 -9.07 7.12 40.78
N SER A 194 -9.30 6.92 42.06
CA SER A 194 -8.43 7.39 43.15
C SER A 194 -7.32 6.39 43.47
N LEU A 195 -7.37 5.18 42.90
CA LEU A 195 -6.42 4.11 43.13
C LEU A 195 -5.41 4.01 42.00
N MET A 196 -4.16 3.73 42.36
CA MET A 196 -3.07 3.49 41.43
C MET A 196 -2.20 2.33 41.93
N ARG A 197 -1.75 1.49 41.00
CA ARG A 197 -0.67 0.54 41.23
C ARG A 197 0.36 0.72 40.12
N PHE A 198 1.63 0.83 40.50
CA PHE A 198 2.69 1.00 39.52
C PHE A 198 3.06 -0.37 38.91
N PRO A 199 3.33 -0.45 37.60
CA PRO A 199 3.97 -1.62 37.01
C PRO A 199 5.21 -2.02 37.80
N TYR A 200 5.42 -3.32 37.96
CA TYR A 200 6.55 -3.91 38.70
C TYR A 200 6.60 -3.60 40.21
N SER A 201 5.57 -2.99 40.78
CA SER A 201 5.45 -2.82 42.24
C SER A 201 4.83 -4.06 42.88
N SER A 202 5.30 -4.41 44.08
CA SER A 202 4.81 -5.60 44.80
C SER A 202 4.38 -5.26 46.23
N HIS A 203 5.27 -5.46 47.22
CA HIS A 203 4.98 -5.31 48.63
C HIS A 203 5.44 -3.93 49.15
N ALA A 204 4.88 -3.48 50.27
CA ALA A 204 5.25 -2.18 50.86
C ALA A 204 6.71 -2.14 51.34
N ASP A 205 7.24 -3.28 51.78
CA ASP A 205 8.64 -3.48 52.17
C ASP A 205 9.59 -3.64 50.98
N ALA A 206 9.07 -3.68 49.75
CA ALA A 206 9.87 -3.69 48.52
C ALA A 206 10.02 -2.28 47.90
N ILE A 207 9.37 -1.25 48.44
CA ILE A 207 9.57 0.14 47.99
C ILE A 207 10.98 0.58 48.38
N ASP A 208 11.74 1.05 47.40
CA ASP A 208 13.08 1.59 47.60
C ASP A 208 13.15 3.12 47.42
N ASP A 209 14.35 3.68 47.57
CA ASP A 209 14.64 5.12 47.41
C ASP A 209 14.35 5.65 46.01
N ARG A 210 14.24 4.76 45.02
CA ARG A 210 13.94 5.09 43.61
C ARG A 210 12.44 5.10 43.35
N ASP A 211 11.67 4.24 44.02
CA ASP A 211 10.22 4.19 43.97
C ASP A 211 9.55 5.29 44.79
N TRP A 212 10.11 5.64 45.95
CA TRP A 212 9.48 6.56 46.90
C TRP A 212 9.09 7.94 46.33
N PRO A 213 9.91 8.60 45.48
CA PRO A 213 9.51 9.82 44.80
C PRO A 213 8.28 9.63 43.89
N LEU A 214 8.08 8.45 43.30
CA LEU A 214 6.93 8.13 42.47
C LEU A 214 5.65 8.04 43.30
N VAL A 215 5.73 7.34 44.43
CA VAL A 215 4.62 7.21 45.40
C VAL A 215 4.21 8.58 45.93
N THR A 216 5.19 9.43 46.28
CA THR A 216 4.93 10.80 46.75
C THR A 216 4.34 11.70 45.65
N GLU A 217 4.85 11.61 44.41
CA GLU A 217 4.29 12.36 43.27
C GLU A 217 2.83 11.95 43.00
N ALA A 218 2.52 10.65 43.03
CA ALA A 218 1.15 10.16 42.87
C ALA A 218 0.23 10.58 44.02
N GLY A 219 0.72 10.53 45.26
CA GLY A 219 0.01 11.04 46.44
C GLY A 219 -0.35 12.52 46.32
N GLY A 220 0.59 13.36 45.86
CA GLY A 220 0.35 14.78 45.59
C GLY A 220 -0.65 15.05 44.43
N LEU A 221 -0.93 14.04 43.59
CA LEU A 221 -1.97 14.09 42.57
C LEU A 221 -3.32 13.52 43.05
N GLY A 222 -3.39 13.08 44.31
CA GLY A 222 -4.60 12.53 44.94
C GLY A 222 -4.79 11.03 44.75
N TYR A 223 -3.75 10.28 44.33
CA TYR A 223 -3.82 8.83 44.24
C TYR A 223 -3.48 8.16 45.57
N LEU A 224 -4.17 7.07 45.87
CA LEU A 224 -3.75 6.06 46.82
C LEU A 224 -2.97 4.99 46.07
N THR A 225 -1.74 4.75 46.48
CA THR A 225 -0.92 3.67 45.94
C THR A 225 -1.33 2.37 46.61
N VAL A 226 -1.74 1.38 45.82
CA VAL A 226 -2.19 0.06 46.29
C VAL A 226 -1.18 -1.00 45.87
N LEU A 227 -0.59 -1.63 46.86
CA LEU A 227 0.38 -2.73 46.76
C LEU A 227 -0.30 -4.06 47.14
N ASN A 228 0.47 -5.10 47.41
CA ASN A 228 -0.05 -6.41 47.84
C ASN A 228 0.59 -6.93 49.13
N ASP A 229 -0.19 -7.69 49.91
CA ASP A 229 0.33 -8.52 51.02
C ASP A 229 0.63 -9.94 50.55
N THR A 230 -0.11 -10.43 49.54
CA THR A 230 0.06 -11.76 48.94
C THR A 230 0.09 -11.63 47.42
N ASP A 231 1.01 -12.34 46.78
CA ASP A 231 1.15 -12.41 45.33
C ASP A 231 0.92 -13.84 44.88
N SER A 232 -0.12 -14.07 44.07
CA SER A 232 -0.46 -15.39 43.54
C SER A 232 0.63 -15.98 42.62
N ARG A 233 1.50 -15.11 42.08
CA ARG A 233 2.53 -15.42 41.07
C ARG A 233 1.97 -16.12 39.84
N ASP A 234 0.69 -15.91 39.55
CA ASP A 234 -0.02 -16.55 38.45
C ASP A 234 0.55 -16.20 37.07
N TRP A 235 1.14 -15.01 36.93
CA TRP A 235 1.89 -14.59 35.75
C TRP A 235 3.01 -15.57 35.36
N ALA A 236 3.64 -16.24 36.32
CA ALA A 236 4.71 -17.23 36.11
C ALA A 236 4.20 -18.65 35.78
N LEU A 237 2.88 -18.86 35.73
CA LEU A 237 2.23 -20.16 35.49
C LEU A 237 2.69 -21.31 36.43
N PRO A 238 2.72 -21.12 37.76
CA PRO A 238 3.29 -22.08 38.71
C PRO A 238 2.40 -23.31 38.96
N GLY A 239 1.20 -23.36 38.39
CA GLY A 239 0.17 -24.38 38.64
C GLY A 239 -0.85 -23.97 39.69
N VAL A 240 -2.07 -24.51 39.58
CA VAL A 240 -3.24 -24.10 40.38
C VAL A 240 -3.01 -24.22 41.89
N ASP A 241 -2.43 -25.34 42.37
CA ASP A 241 -2.17 -25.54 43.80
C ASP A 241 -1.19 -24.51 44.36
N ALA A 242 -0.10 -24.23 43.63
CA ALA A 242 0.90 -23.25 44.02
C ALA A 242 0.31 -21.84 44.02
N THR A 243 -0.49 -21.49 43.01
CA THR A 243 -1.18 -20.19 42.95
C THR A 243 -2.11 -19.98 44.14
N VAL A 244 -2.93 -20.98 44.49
CA VAL A 244 -3.82 -20.91 45.67
C VAL A 244 -3.02 -20.78 46.97
N ALA A 245 -1.93 -21.53 47.11
CA ALA A 245 -1.07 -21.47 48.29
C ALA A 245 -0.41 -20.09 48.44
N ASN A 246 0.15 -19.53 47.35
CA ASN A 246 0.80 -18.23 47.33
C ASN A 246 -0.17 -17.09 47.67
N ALA A 247 -1.41 -17.17 47.17
CA ALA A 247 -2.43 -16.15 47.42
C ALA A 247 -3.07 -16.23 48.82
N THR A 248 -2.84 -17.31 49.57
CA THR A 248 -3.47 -17.53 50.88
C THR A 248 -2.77 -16.72 51.97
N PRO A 249 -3.47 -15.80 52.68
CA PRO A 249 -2.86 -15.01 53.74
C PRO A 249 -2.41 -15.86 54.94
N ALA A 250 -1.39 -15.40 55.65
CA ALA A 250 -0.90 -16.07 56.86
C ALA A 250 -1.88 -15.90 58.04
N GLY A 251 -2.33 -17.02 58.61
CA GLY A 251 -3.20 -17.02 59.79
C GLY A 251 -4.58 -16.42 59.52
N TYR A 252 -4.89 -15.29 60.16
CA TYR A 252 -6.16 -14.56 60.02
C TYR A 252 -5.96 -13.09 59.63
N SER A 253 -4.78 -12.72 59.10
CA SER A 253 -4.53 -11.36 58.66
C SER A 253 -5.46 -10.96 57.51
N GLY A 254 -5.77 -9.67 57.41
CA GLY A 254 -6.34 -9.11 56.18
C GLY A 254 -5.27 -9.04 55.10
N ALA A 255 -5.67 -9.14 53.82
CA ALA A 255 -4.72 -9.12 52.71
C ALA A 255 -5.28 -8.47 51.45
N ILE A 256 -4.44 -7.67 50.80
CA ILE A 256 -4.58 -7.38 49.37
C ILE A 256 -3.88 -8.50 48.60
N SER A 257 -4.62 -9.20 47.77
CA SER A 257 -4.15 -10.36 47.00
C SER A 257 -4.01 -10.00 45.53
N LEU A 258 -2.80 -10.15 44.98
CA LEU A 258 -2.46 -9.82 43.59
C LEU A 258 -2.65 -11.03 42.64
N TRP A 259 -3.35 -10.77 41.54
CA TRP A 259 -3.67 -11.68 40.44
C TRP A 259 -3.58 -10.93 39.11
N HIS A 260 -3.57 -11.63 37.98
CA HIS A 260 -3.52 -11.01 36.65
C HIS A 260 -4.68 -11.46 35.76
N ASP A 261 -5.33 -10.51 35.10
CA ASP A 261 -6.42 -10.80 34.14
C ASP A 261 -6.01 -10.58 32.68
N ALA A 262 -4.72 -10.32 32.41
CA ALA A 262 -4.13 -10.28 31.08
C ALA A 262 -2.67 -10.81 31.07
N GLY A 263 -1.85 -10.38 30.11
CA GLY A 263 -0.42 -10.71 30.07
C GLY A 263 -0.05 -12.14 29.63
N GLY A 264 -0.96 -12.86 28.98
CA GLY A 264 -0.69 -14.20 28.45
C GLY A 264 -1.86 -15.16 28.69
N ASP A 265 -1.59 -16.47 28.74
CA ASP A 265 -2.60 -17.47 29.09
C ASP A 265 -2.93 -17.40 30.60
N ARG A 266 -4.19 -17.15 30.96
CA ARG A 266 -4.67 -17.04 32.36
C ARG A 266 -5.54 -18.22 32.79
N ALA A 267 -5.51 -19.36 32.10
CA ALA A 267 -6.34 -20.53 32.46
C ALA A 267 -6.09 -21.01 33.90
N GLN A 268 -4.84 -21.01 34.36
CA GLN A 268 -4.49 -21.40 35.73
C GLN A 268 -5.01 -20.39 36.76
N THR A 269 -4.94 -19.08 36.46
CA THR A 269 -5.50 -18.01 37.29
C THR A 269 -7.00 -18.25 37.54
N VAL A 270 -7.76 -18.47 36.47
CA VAL A 270 -9.22 -18.69 36.53
C VAL A 270 -9.55 -19.92 37.38
N ALA A 271 -8.85 -21.04 37.18
CA ALA A 271 -9.04 -22.26 37.96
C ALA A 271 -8.63 -22.10 39.43
N ALA A 272 -7.57 -21.33 39.71
CA ALA A 272 -7.12 -21.05 41.06
C ALA A 272 -8.11 -20.15 41.81
N LEU A 273 -8.67 -19.12 41.17
CA LEU A 273 -9.71 -18.27 41.77
C LEU A 273 -10.95 -19.08 42.15
N ASP A 274 -11.40 -19.98 41.27
CA ASP A 274 -12.59 -20.81 41.47
C ASP A 274 -12.47 -21.75 42.69
N ARG A 275 -11.23 -22.08 43.08
CA ARG A 275 -10.94 -22.84 44.30
C ARG A 275 -10.61 -21.95 45.51
N PHE A 276 -9.87 -20.87 45.29
CA PHE A 276 -9.41 -19.96 46.34
C PHE A 276 -10.58 -19.28 47.05
N ILE A 277 -11.57 -18.80 46.30
CA ILE A 277 -12.69 -18.04 46.86
C ILE A 277 -13.53 -18.88 47.83
N PRO A 278 -14.00 -20.10 47.48
CA PRO A 278 -14.68 -20.98 48.43
C PRO A 278 -13.82 -21.30 49.66
N LEU A 279 -12.55 -21.63 49.46
CA LEU A 279 -11.62 -21.99 50.55
C LEU A 279 -11.48 -20.84 51.58
N MET A 280 -11.37 -19.60 51.11
CA MET A 280 -11.27 -18.44 52.00
C MET A 280 -12.59 -18.15 52.71
N LYS A 281 -13.73 -18.29 52.02
CA LYS A 281 -15.06 -18.15 52.64
C LYS A 281 -15.27 -19.18 53.76
N GLU A 282 -14.89 -20.43 53.53
CA GLU A 282 -14.93 -21.50 54.55
C GLU A 282 -14.06 -21.18 55.77
N ARG A 283 -12.92 -20.52 55.54
CA ARG A 283 -12.03 -20.02 56.62
C ARG A 283 -12.55 -18.74 57.28
N GLY A 284 -13.74 -18.25 56.92
CA GLY A 284 -14.39 -17.09 57.52
C GLY A 284 -13.88 -15.74 57.01
N TYR A 285 -13.23 -15.71 55.84
CA TYR A 285 -12.81 -14.46 55.21
C TYR A 285 -13.98 -13.75 54.51
N ARG A 286 -14.03 -12.43 54.66
CA ARG A 286 -14.89 -11.53 53.90
C ARG A 286 -14.13 -10.99 52.68
N PHE A 287 -14.77 -10.97 51.53
CA PHE A 287 -14.24 -10.33 50.34
C PHE A 287 -14.73 -8.88 50.21
N THR A 288 -13.84 -7.97 49.83
CA THR A 288 -14.14 -6.54 49.61
C THR A 288 -13.39 -6.01 48.39
N THR A 289 -13.76 -4.84 47.87
CA THR A 289 -12.82 -4.06 47.04
C THR A 289 -11.70 -3.45 47.91
N ALA A 290 -10.67 -2.86 47.28
CA ALA A 290 -9.58 -2.22 48.00
C ALA A 290 -10.08 -1.02 48.81
N THR A 291 -10.92 -0.17 48.22
CA THR A 291 -11.49 0.99 48.93
C THR A 291 -12.50 0.59 50.01
N GLU A 292 -13.33 -0.43 49.78
CA GLU A 292 -14.24 -0.94 50.82
C GLU A 292 -13.47 -1.45 52.03
N GLY A 293 -12.41 -2.24 51.80
CA GLY A 293 -11.52 -2.73 52.85
C GLY A 293 -10.84 -1.58 53.61
N LEU A 294 -10.34 -0.56 52.91
CA LEU A 294 -9.77 0.64 53.52
C LEU A 294 -10.79 1.38 54.40
N ASN A 295 -12.01 1.58 53.91
CA ASN A 295 -13.05 2.27 54.67
C ASN A 295 -13.44 1.52 55.94
N LEU A 296 -13.39 0.18 55.95
CA LEU A 296 -13.55 -0.61 57.18
C LEU A 296 -12.42 -0.35 58.18
N THR A 297 -11.17 -0.23 57.71
CA THR A 297 -10.02 0.12 58.56
C THR A 297 -10.14 1.54 59.12
N LEU A 298 -10.53 2.52 58.30
CA LEU A 298 -10.72 3.91 58.73
C LEU A 298 -11.85 4.02 59.77
N ALA A 299 -12.97 3.34 59.53
CA ALA A 299 -14.08 3.28 60.48
C ALA A 299 -13.67 2.62 61.81
N ALA A 300 -12.91 1.53 61.77
CA ALA A 300 -12.38 0.88 62.96
C ALA A 300 -11.40 1.77 63.75
N ALA A 301 -10.70 2.67 63.06
CA ALA A 301 -9.84 3.68 63.67
C ALA A 301 -10.59 4.95 64.14
N GLY A 302 -11.91 5.01 64.00
CA GLY A 302 -12.73 6.16 64.40
C GLY A 302 -12.59 7.38 63.48
N ILE A 303 -12.12 7.20 62.24
CA ILE A 303 -11.94 8.27 61.27
C ILE A 303 -13.22 8.41 60.44
N ASP A 304 -13.93 9.53 60.61
CA ASP A 304 -15.16 9.85 59.86
C ASP A 304 -14.85 10.42 58.46
N HIS A 305 -14.22 9.60 57.63
CA HIS A 305 -13.91 9.91 56.24
C HIS A 305 -14.05 8.66 55.36
N GLN A 306 -14.85 8.75 54.30
CA GLN A 306 -14.99 7.67 53.33
C GLN A 306 -14.24 8.00 52.04
N VAL A 307 -13.34 7.12 51.66
CA VAL A 307 -12.67 7.16 50.37
C VAL A 307 -13.63 6.61 49.31
N THR A 308 -13.72 7.29 48.16
CA THR A 308 -14.42 6.80 46.98
C THR A 308 -13.39 6.41 45.92
N GLY A 309 -13.34 5.13 45.54
CA GLY A 309 -12.36 4.65 44.57
C GLY A 309 -12.67 5.09 43.15
N ASN A 310 -13.94 5.05 42.74
CA ASN A 310 -14.36 5.45 41.39
C ASN A 310 -15.36 6.62 41.33
N PRO A 311 -14.92 7.86 41.62
CA PRO A 311 -15.81 9.01 41.51
C PRO A 311 -16.23 9.28 40.05
N VAL A 312 -17.39 9.91 39.87
CA VAL A 312 -17.93 10.22 38.54
C VAL A 312 -17.06 11.26 37.84
N ALA A 313 -16.70 10.99 36.58
CA ALA A 313 -15.94 11.93 35.76
C ALA A 313 -16.80 13.13 35.32
N SER A 314 -16.17 14.30 35.18
CA SER A 314 -16.82 15.50 34.65
C SER A 314 -17.22 15.34 33.18
N GLY A 315 -18.11 16.21 32.68
CA GLY A 315 -18.52 16.19 31.28
C GLY A 315 -17.37 16.44 30.29
N ALA A 316 -16.42 17.31 30.67
CA ALA A 316 -15.24 17.62 29.88
C ALA A 316 -14.28 16.41 29.79
N GLU A 317 -14.00 15.76 30.92
CA GLU A 317 -13.16 14.55 30.98
C GLU A 317 -13.77 13.40 30.16
N ARG A 318 -15.09 13.19 30.25
CA ARG A 318 -15.80 12.21 29.42
C ARG A 318 -15.69 12.49 27.92
N TRP A 319 -15.69 13.76 27.52
CA TRP A 319 -15.53 14.12 26.12
C TRP A 319 -14.09 13.91 25.63
N GLN A 320 -13.10 14.39 26.39
CA GLN A 320 -11.68 14.18 26.10
C GLN A 320 -11.32 12.69 26.06
N GLY A 321 -11.82 11.92 27.03
CA GLY A 321 -11.66 10.47 27.09
C GLY A 321 -12.23 9.76 25.88
N ARG A 322 -13.43 10.13 25.42
CA ARG A 322 -14.01 9.57 24.19
C ARG A 322 -13.16 9.86 22.95
N MET A 323 -12.56 11.06 22.86
CA MET A 323 -11.63 11.36 21.75
C MET A 323 -10.39 10.47 21.80
N LEU A 324 -9.82 10.24 22.99
CA LEU A 324 -8.69 9.33 23.18
C LEU A 324 -9.04 7.89 22.78
N VAL A 325 -10.17 7.37 23.26
CA VAL A 325 -10.69 6.04 22.90
C VAL A 325 -10.87 5.91 21.38
N TRP A 326 -11.49 6.89 20.72
CA TRP A 326 -11.65 6.88 19.27
C TRP A 326 -10.34 6.95 18.52
N ALA A 327 -9.36 7.71 19.00
CA ALA A 327 -8.04 7.80 18.39
C ALA A 327 -7.30 6.45 18.44
N VAL A 328 -7.30 5.80 19.62
CA VAL A 328 -6.66 4.48 19.80
C VAL A 328 -7.35 3.41 18.93
N GLN A 329 -8.68 3.31 19.00
CA GLN A 329 -9.42 2.35 18.17
C GLN A 329 -9.28 2.62 16.67
N GLY A 330 -9.25 3.90 16.27
CA GLY A 330 -9.02 4.30 14.88
C GLY A 330 -7.63 3.90 14.39
N ALA A 331 -6.60 4.05 15.24
CA ALA A 331 -5.24 3.60 14.95
C ALA A 331 -5.16 2.08 14.79
N ASP A 332 -5.71 1.31 15.72
CA ASP A 332 -5.68 -0.16 15.66
C ASP A 332 -6.45 -0.71 14.45
N ARG A 333 -7.62 -0.15 14.13
CA ARG A 333 -8.38 -0.51 12.92
C ARG A 333 -7.60 -0.19 11.64
N THR A 334 -6.90 0.95 11.61
CA THR A 334 -6.07 1.35 10.46
C THR A 334 -4.89 0.41 10.27
N LEU A 335 -4.19 0.06 11.36
CA LEU A 335 -3.10 -0.92 11.32
C LEU A 335 -3.61 -2.31 10.89
N THR A 336 -4.77 -2.74 11.39
CA THR A 336 -5.42 -3.99 10.98
C THR A 336 -5.75 -3.99 9.48
N LEU A 337 -6.32 -2.90 8.97
CA LEU A 337 -6.60 -2.74 7.54
C LEU A 337 -5.31 -2.80 6.71
N PHE A 338 -4.25 -2.12 7.15
CA PHE A 338 -2.96 -2.18 6.45
C PHE A 338 -2.36 -3.57 6.49
N GLY A 339 -2.44 -4.29 7.62
CA GLY A 339 -2.04 -5.69 7.71
C GLY A 339 -2.81 -6.56 6.70
N ALA A 340 -4.13 -6.42 6.61
CA ALA A 340 -4.95 -7.14 5.64
C ALA A 340 -4.58 -6.78 4.17
N LEU A 341 -4.37 -5.49 3.89
CA LEU A 341 -3.93 -5.02 2.57
C LEU A 341 -2.52 -5.53 2.22
N PHE A 342 -1.61 -5.59 3.20
CA PHE A 342 -0.27 -6.15 3.01
C PHE A 342 -0.34 -7.63 2.62
N VAL A 343 -1.13 -8.43 3.33
CA VAL A 343 -1.36 -9.84 2.98
C VAL A 343 -1.97 -9.95 1.58
N LEU A 344 -3.00 -9.14 1.26
CA LEU A 344 -3.63 -9.12 -0.06
C LEU A 344 -2.62 -8.79 -1.17
N VAL A 345 -1.83 -7.72 -1.02
CA VAL A 345 -0.81 -7.31 -1.99
C VAL A 345 0.28 -8.36 -2.11
N GLY A 346 0.70 -8.97 -1.01
CA GLY A 346 1.65 -10.09 -0.99
C GLY A 346 1.14 -11.28 -1.80
N VAL A 347 -0.10 -11.74 -1.53
CA VAL A 347 -0.76 -12.83 -2.26
C VAL A 347 -0.89 -12.51 -3.74
N LEU A 348 -1.34 -11.31 -4.10
CA LEU A 348 -1.46 -10.87 -5.50
C LEU A 348 -0.10 -10.82 -6.20
N THR A 349 0.95 -10.34 -5.52
CA THR A 349 2.31 -10.25 -6.08
C THR A 349 2.90 -11.63 -6.31
N VAL A 350 2.83 -12.52 -5.31
CA VAL A 350 3.32 -13.90 -5.42
C VAL A 350 2.52 -14.65 -6.47
N GLY A 351 1.18 -14.56 -6.44
CA GLY A 351 0.30 -15.19 -7.43
C GLY A 351 0.57 -14.72 -8.86
N ARG A 352 0.74 -13.40 -9.08
CA ARG A 352 1.15 -12.85 -10.39
C ARG A 352 2.50 -13.40 -10.81
N THR A 353 3.47 -13.45 -9.90
CA THR A 353 4.84 -13.90 -10.19
C THR A 353 4.86 -15.37 -10.59
N VAL A 354 4.16 -16.22 -9.84
CA VAL A 354 4.02 -17.64 -10.17
C VAL A 354 3.35 -17.81 -11.54
N LEU A 355 2.24 -17.12 -11.79
CA LEU A 355 1.55 -17.15 -13.08
C LEU A 355 2.47 -16.71 -14.23
N LEU A 356 3.22 -15.62 -14.02
CA LEU A 356 4.16 -15.06 -14.97
C LEU A 356 5.27 -16.05 -15.33
N LEU A 357 5.94 -16.62 -14.33
CA LEU A 357 7.04 -17.56 -14.53
C LEU A 357 6.57 -18.87 -15.18
N LEU A 358 5.41 -19.40 -14.78
CA LEU A 358 4.84 -20.62 -15.35
C LEU A 358 4.45 -20.44 -16.83
N LEU A 359 3.71 -19.38 -17.14
CA LEU A 359 3.22 -19.14 -18.49
C LEU A 359 4.33 -18.68 -19.44
N ALA A 360 5.22 -17.79 -18.98
CA ALA A 360 6.38 -17.41 -19.78
C ALA A 360 7.34 -18.58 -20.01
N GLY A 361 7.55 -19.43 -19.00
CA GLY A 361 8.35 -20.66 -19.13
C GLY A 361 7.71 -21.68 -20.06
N ARG A 362 6.37 -21.83 -20.05
CA ARG A 362 5.64 -22.67 -21.01
C ARG A 362 5.76 -22.12 -22.44
N HIS A 363 5.61 -20.81 -22.62
CA HIS A 363 5.79 -20.15 -23.91
C HIS A 363 7.20 -20.37 -24.44
N ALA A 364 8.24 -20.09 -23.64
CA ALA A 364 9.63 -20.25 -24.03
C ALA A 364 9.98 -21.71 -24.38
N ARG A 365 9.48 -22.70 -23.61
CA ARG A 365 9.65 -24.13 -23.93
C ARG A 365 9.02 -24.50 -25.27
N ARG A 366 7.81 -23.99 -25.55
CA ARG A 366 7.12 -24.23 -26.83
C ARG A 366 7.88 -23.62 -28.01
N ARG A 367 8.32 -22.36 -27.89
CA ARG A 367 9.03 -21.65 -28.98
C ARG A 367 10.45 -22.17 -29.23
N ARG A 368 11.06 -22.84 -28.25
CA ARG A 368 12.41 -23.43 -28.36
C ARG A 368 12.40 -24.93 -28.66
N ALA A 369 11.23 -25.54 -28.82
CA ALA A 369 11.13 -26.93 -29.24
C ALA A 369 11.72 -27.07 -30.65
N ARG A 370 12.45 -28.16 -30.91
CA ARG A 370 13.20 -28.36 -32.18
C ARG A 370 12.29 -28.39 -33.41
N ASP A 371 11.05 -28.82 -33.22
CA ASP A 371 10.00 -28.97 -34.22
C ASP A 371 9.12 -27.72 -34.35
N TRP A 372 9.37 -26.68 -33.56
CA TRP A 372 8.55 -25.47 -33.61
C TRP A 372 8.86 -24.64 -34.87
N THR A 373 7.81 -24.33 -35.63
CA THR A 373 7.84 -23.39 -36.76
C THR A 373 6.52 -22.62 -36.82
N TRP A 374 6.56 -21.41 -37.36
CA TRP A 374 5.35 -20.65 -37.73
C TRP A 374 4.67 -21.18 -38.99
N GLY A 375 5.35 -22.02 -39.77
CA GLY A 375 4.92 -22.47 -41.09
C GLY A 375 5.99 -22.17 -42.16
N PRO A 376 5.60 -22.18 -43.44
CA PRO A 376 6.50 -21.81 -44.54
C PRO A 376 7.11 -20.41 -44.36
N PRO A 377 8.32 -20.14 -44.89
CA PRO A 377 8.89 -18.80 -44.88
C PRO A 377 7.96 -17.78 -45.54
N VAL A 378 7.71 -16.67 -44.85
CA VAL A 378 6.94 -15.54 -45.38
C VAL A 378 7.89 -14.72 -46.24
N THR A 379 7.66 -14.70 -47.55
CA THR A 379 8.51 -14.01 -48.55
C THR A 379 7.79 -12.90 -49.29
N GLU A 380 6.55 -12.61 -48.92
CA GLU A 380 5.77 -11.50 -49.45
C GLU A 380 6.44 -10.16 -49.12
N PRO A 381 6.42 -9.18 -50.03
CA PRO A 381 6.99 -7.85 -49.78
C PRO A 381 6.28 -7.15 -48.62
N VAL A 382 6.99 -6.23 -47.96
CA VAL A 382 6.53 -5.57 -46.72
C VAL A 382 6.60 -4.05 -46.87
N SER A 383 5.57 -3.34 -46.41
CA SER A 383 5.60 -1.87 -46.31
C SER A 383 5.83 -1.44 -44.85
N VAL A 384 6.93 -0.76 -44.61
CA VAL A 384 7.31 -0.18 -43.32
C VAL A 384 6.87 1.28 -43.29
N ILE A 385 6.13 1.69 -42.26
CA ILE A 385 5.58 3.03 -42.11
C ILE A 385 6.25 3.72 -40.93
N VAL A 386 6.89 4.85 -41.22
CA VAL A 386 7.67 5.65 -40.26
C VAL A 386 7.00 7.01 -40.08
N PRO A 387 6.09 7.21 -39.10
CA PRO A 387 5.61 8.54 -38.74
C PRO A 387 6.75 9.36 -38.14
N ALA A 388 6.95 10.58 -38.65
CA ALA A 388 8.01 11.46 -38.21
C ALA A 388 7.46 12.85 -37.84
N TYR A 389 7.82 13.36 -36.67
CA TYR A 389 7.56 14.75 -36.28
C TYR A 389 8.69 15.32 -35.41
N ASN A 390 9.52 16.16 -36.04
CA ASN A 390 10.70 16.76 -35.43
C ASN A 390 11.72 15.73 -34.92
N GLU A 391 12.12 14.78 -35.76
CA GLU A 391 12.99 13.64 -35.43
C GLU A 391 14.37 13.71 -36.07
N LYS A 392 14.88 14.91 -36.36
CA LYS A 392 16.15 15.12 -37.07
C LYS A 392 17.35 14.32 -36.53
N GLU A 393 17.39 14.08 -35.21
CA GLU A 393 18.50 13.37 -34.54
C GLU A 393 18.48 11.85 -34.76
N GLY A 394 17.31 11.26 -35.03
CA GLY A 394 17.12 9.80 -35.11
C GLY A 394 16.76 9.29 -36.50
N ILE A 395 16.09 10.11 -37.31
CA ILE A 395 15.42 9.66 -38.54
C ILE A 395 16.37 9.02 -39.55
N ALA A 396 17.59 9.56 -39.69
CA ALA A 396 18.56 9.04 -40.65
C ALA A 396 19.00 7.60 -40.31
N ALA A 397 19.25 7.31 -39.03
CA ALA A 397 19.65 5.98 -38.58
C ALA A 397 18.49 4.99 -38.67
N ALA A 398 17.30 5.41 -38.27
CA ALA A 398 16.08 4.59 -38.35
C ALA A 398 15.79 4.17 -39.80
N VAL A 399 15.67 5.14 -40.71
CA VAL A 399 15.35 4.88 -42.13
C VAL A 399 16.40 4.02 -42.81
N ARG A 400 17.69 4.28 -42.58
CA ARG A 400 18.77 3.41 -43.12
C ARG A 400 18.63 1.97 -42.65
N SER A 401 18.43 1.75 -41.34
CA SER A 401 18.33 0.40 -40.79
C SER A 401 17.16 -0.41 -41.36
N LEU A 402 16.05 0.25 -41.67
CA LEU A 402 14.87 -0.36 -42.26
C LEU A 402 15.08 -0.64 -43.75
N ALA A 403 15.64 0.31 -44.49
CA ALA A 403 15.85 0.21 -45.93
C ALA A 403 16.88 -0.87 -46.30
N THR A 404 17.87 -1.14 -45.44
CA THR A 404 18.93 -2.15 -45.66
C THR A 404 18.65 -3.49 -44.99
N GLY A 405 17.40 -3.75 -44.54
CA GLY A 405 17.04 -5.03 -43.92
C GLY A 405 17.11 -6.23 -44.88
N ASP A 406 17.25 -7.43 -44.33
CA ASP A 406 17.52 -8.68 -45.08
C ASP A 406 16.29 -9.43 -45.60
N HIS A 407 15.11 -8.80 -45.60
CA HIS A 407 13.85 -9.50 -45.94
C HIS A 407 13.81 -9.90 -47.42
N PRO A 408 13.64 -11.20 -47.75
CA PRO A 408 13.77 -11.70 -49.13
C PRO A 408 12.72 -11.16 -50.09
N GLY A 409 11.54 -10.77 -49.59
CA GLY A 409 10.47 -10.18 -50.40
C GLY A 409 10.70 -8.73 -50.80
N GLY A 410 11.72 -8.08 -50.24
CA GLY A 410 11.93 -6.65 -50.37
C GLY A 410 11.11 -5.83 -49.36
N ILE A 411 11.62 -4.62 -49.09
CA ILE A 411 11.09 -3.70 -48.08
C ILE A 411 10.80 -2.35 -48.75
N GLU A 412 9.55 -1.91 -48.72
CA GLU A 412 9.16 -0.52 -49.00
C GLU A 412 9.17 0.26 -47.69
N VAL A 413 9.84 1.41 -47.63
CA VAL A 413 9.79 2.31 -46.47
C VAL A 413 9.02 3.58 -46.84
N VAL A 414 7.95 3.87 -46.12
CA VAL A 414 7.12 5.08 -46.27
C VAL A 414 7.31 5.96 -45.05
N VAL A 415 8.10 7.02 -45.19
CA VAL A 415 8.28 8.04 -44.15
C VAL A 415 7.18 9.07 -44.28
N VAL A 416 6.38 9.26 -43.24
CA VAL A 416 5.30 10.25 -43.21
C VAL A 416 5.68 11.37 -42.26
N ASP A 417 6.15 12.48 -42.83
CA ASP A 417 6.46 13.70 -42.10
C ASP A 417 5.18 14.46 -41.76
N ASP A 418 4.85 14.51 -40.46
CA ASP A 418 3.65 15.15 -39.92
C ASP A 418 3.85 16.66 -39.67
N GLY A 419 4.49 17.33 -40.61
CA GLY A 419 4.70 18.78 -40.59
C GLY A 419 5.86 19.20 -39.70
N SER A 420 7.00 18.52 -39.81
CA SER A 420 8.20 18.86 -39.04
C SER A 420 8.74 20.25 -39.41
N THR A 421 9.37 20.90 -38.43
CA THR A 421 9.95 22.25 -38.52
C THR A 421 11.47 22.25 -38.35
N ASP A 422 12.09 21.10 -38.14
CA ASP A 422 13.49 20.95 -37.76
C ASP A 422 14.38 20.31 -38.84
N GLY A 423 13.87 20.17 -40.07
CA GLY A 423 14.58 19.57 -41.20
C GLY A 423 14.44 18.04 -41.31
N THR A 424 13.60 17.39 -40.48
CA THR A 424 13.41 15.92 -40.51
C THR A 424 13.12 15.36 -41.90
N ALA A 425 12.16 15.96 -42.63
CA ALA A 425 11.81 15.51 -43.98
C ALA A 425 12.97 15.67 -44.97
N ASP A 426 13.70 16.78 -44.90
CA ASP A 426 14.84 17.07 -45.78
C ASP A 426 15.96 16.04 -45.56
N ILE A 427 16.20 15.65 -44.30
CA ILE A 427 17.17 14.60 -43.96
C ILE A 427 16.74 13.25 -44.53
N ALA A 428 15.47 12.89 -44.39
CA ALA A 428 14.96 11.60 -44.90
C ALA A 428 15.00 11.53 -46.43
N GLU A 429 14.65 12.61 -47.13
CA GLU A 429 14.72 12.72 -48.59
C GLU A 429 16.18 12.69 -49.08
N GLY A 430 17.08 13.40 -48.38
CA GLY A 430 18.51 13.46 -48.70
C GLY A 430 19.25 12.13 -48.57
N LEU A 431 18.64 11.08 -48.02
CA LEU A 431 19.24 9.74 -47.99
C LEU A 431 19.33 9.07 -49.37
N GLY A 432 18.48 9.46 -50.32
CA GLY A 432 18.53 8.97 -51.70
C GLY A 432 18.34 7.46 -51.86
N LEU A 433 17.65 6.80 -50.93
CA LEU A 433 17.47 5.35 -50.93
C LEU A 433 16.31 4.94 -51.85
N PRO A 434 16.50 3.97 -52.77
CA PRO A 434 15.54 3.69 -53.85
C PRO A 434 14.22 3.08 -53.37
N ASN A 435 14.22 2.46 -52.19
CA ASN A 435 13.05 1.85 -51.57
C ASN A 435 12.42 2.72 -50.47
N VAL A 436 12.83 3.99 -50.34
CA VAL A 436 12.29 4.96 -49.38
C VAL A 436 11.44 6.00 -50.10
N ARG A 437 10.22 6.22 -49.61
CA ARG A 437 9.31 7.29 -50.06
C ARG A 437 8.97 8.20 -48.90
N VAL A 438 9.28 9.49 -49.04
CA VAL A 438 8.93 10.50 -48.05
C VAL A 438 7.64 11.21 -48.47
N VAL A 439 6.73 11.40 -47.52
CA VAL A 439 5.42 12.03 -47.70
C VAL A 439 5.28 13.11 -46.64
N ARG A 440 5.17 14.37 -47.09
CA ARG A 440 4.95 15.51 -46.19
C ARG A 440 3.45 15.80 -46.07
N LYS A 441 2.96 16.03 -44.85
CA LYS A 441 1.56 16.42 -44.58
C LYS A 441 1.48 17.46 -43.46
N PRO A 442 0.37 18.22 -43.35
CA PRO A 442 0.13 19.06 -42.17
C PRO A 442 0.00 18.23 -40.89
N ASN A 443 0.46 18.77 -39.77
CA ASN A 443 0.45 18.09 -38.47
C ASN A 443 -0.98 17.68 -38.06
N GLY A 444 -1.18 16.38 -37.91
CA GLY A 444 -2.41 15.76 -37.44
C GLY A 444 -2.22 14.82 -36.25
N GLY A 445 -1.00 14.70 -35.73
CA GLY A 445 -0.61 13.74 -34.70
C GLY A 445 -0.21 12.38 -35.28
N LYS A 446 0.48 11.59 -34.45
CA LYS A 446 0.97 10.25 -34.81
C LYS A 446 -0.08 9.32 -35.43
N PRO A 447 -1.32 9.20 -34.91
CA PRO A 447 -2.34 8.35 -35.55
C PRO A 447 -2.70 8.80 -36.98
N SER A 448 -2.74 10.12 -37.22
CA SER A 448 -2.98 10.68 -38.57
C SER A 448 -1.85 10.32 -39.53
N ALA A 449 -0.59 10.46 -39.11
CA ALA A 449 0.57 10.10 -39.92
C ALA A 449 0.63 8.59 -40.23
N LEU A 450 0.37 7.74 -39.22
CA LEU A 450 0.29 6.29 -39.40
C LEU A 450 -0.78 5.90 -40.41
N ASN A 451 -2.00 6.43 -40.29
CA ASN A 451 -3.08 6.11 -41.23
C ASN A 451 -2.80 6.60 -42.66
N THR A 452 -2.15 7.77 -42.82
CA THR A 452 -1.68 8.22 -44.14
C THR A 452 -0.67 7.23 -44.73
N GLY A 453 0.29 6.75 -43.93
CA GLY A 453 1.25 5.74 -44.38
C GLY A 453 0.60 4.42 -44.75
N VAL A 454 -0.36 3.93 -43.94
CA VAL A 454 -1.15 2.72 -44.24
C VAL A 454 -1.91 2.85 -45.56
N ALA A 455 -2.52 4.01 -45.81
CA ALA A 455 -3.25 4.27 -47.05
C ALA A 455 -2.33 4.29 -48.29
N LEU A 456 -1.07 4.72 -48.13
CA LEU A 456 -0.10 4.82 -49.23
C LEU A 456 0.73 3.56 -49.43
N ALA A 457 0.86 2.70 -48.41
CA ALA A 457 1.62 1.47 -48.46
C ALA A 457 1.16 0.56 -49.61
N ARG A 458 2.10 -0.11 -50.30
CA ARG A 458 1.81 -0.97 -51.46
C ARG A 458 1.51 -2.42 -51.11
N HIS A 459 1.92 -2.87 -49.92
CA HIS A 459 1.91 -4.28 -49.57
C HIS A 459 0.89 -4.63 -48.48
N GLU A 460 0.55 -5.91 -48.36
CA GLU A 460 -0.43 -6.42 -47.39
C GLU A 460 0.13 -6.54 -45.97
N LEU A 461 1.43 -6.82 -45.85
CA LEU A 461 2.13 -6.86 -44.57
C LEU A 461 2.68 -5.48 -44.27
N LEU A 462 2.28 -4.95 -43.11
CA LEU A 462 2.62 -3.61 -42.66
C LEU A 462 3.51 -3.71 -41.42
N VAL A 463 4.55 -2.88 -41.36
CA VAL A 463 5.37 -2.71 -40.15
C VAL A 463 5.28 -1.26 -39.73
N LEU A 464 4.84 -1.01 -38.50
CA LEU A 464 4.75 0.32 -37.92
C LEU A 464 5.90 0.48 -36.93
N VAL A 465 6.63 1.58 -37.05
CA VAL A 465 7.88 1.84 -36.33
C VAL A 465 8.00 3.32 -35.97
N ASP A 466 8.45 3.65 -34.77
CA ASP A 466 8.76 5.03 -34.39
C ASP A 466 10.04 5.51 -35.13
N GLY A 467 10.08 6.75 -35.63
CA GLY A 467 11.19 7.21 -36.48
C GLY A 467 12.51 7.50 -35.75
N ASP A 468 12.61 7.17 -34.46
CA ASP A 468 13.85 7.11 -33.68
C ASP A 468 14.32 5.67 -33.37
N THR A 469 13.68 4.66 -33.96
CA THR A 469 13.95 3.25 -33.68
C THR A 469 14.79 2.60 -34.77
N VAL A 470 15.86 1.92 -34.38
CA VAL A 470 16.82 1.24 -35.27
C VAL A 470 16.61 -0.27 -35.22
N PHE A 471 16.41 -0.92 -36.38
CA PHE A 471 16.15 -2.35 -36.46
C PHE A 471 17.44 -3.17 -36.62
N GLU A 472 17.47 -4.39 -36.07
CA GLU A 472 18.50 -5.37 -36.47
C GLU A 472 18.26 -5.79 -37.93
N PRO A 473 19.31 -6.18 -38.69
CA PRO A 473 19.18 -6.48 -40.12
C PRO A 473 18.11 -7.52 -40.46
N ASP A 474 17.91 -8.51 -39.58
CA ASP A 474 16.92 -9.59 -39.74
C ASP A 474 15.58 -9.34 -39.02
N ALA A 475 15.40 -8.16 -38.43
CA ALA A 475 14.24 -7.86 -37.59
C ALA A 475 12.93 -7.88 -38.37
N VAL A 476 12.88 -7.28 -39.58
CA VAL A 476 11.67 -7.27 -40.42
C VAL A 476 11.28 -8.68 -40.82
N ARG A 477 12.24 -9.47 -41.33
CA ARG A 477 12.04 -10.86 -41.74
C ARG A 477 11.49 -11.72 -40.60
N ARG A 478 12.06 -11.58 -39.40
CA ARG A 478 11.56 -12.28 -38.20
C ARG A 478 10.18 -11.79 -37.79
N LEU A 479 9.93 -10.49 -37.82
CA LEU A 479 8.68 -9.88 -37.39
C LEU A 479 7.48 -10.32 -38.24
N VAL A 480 7.68 -10.56 -39.54
CA VAL A 480 6.60 -10.96 -40.44
C VAL A 480 6.40 -12.48 -40.54
N GLN A 481 7.40 -13.29 -40.14
CA GLN A 481 7.30 -14.75 -40.17
C GLN A 481 6.05 -15.33 -39.46
N PRO A 482 5.56 -14.78 -38.33
CA PRO A 482 4.32 -15.26 -37.71
C PRO A 482 3.06 -15.16 -38.58
N PHE A 483 3.06 -14.33 -39.62
CA PHE A 483 1.91 -14.20 -40.53
C PHE A 483 1.68 -15.43 -41.43
N ALA A 484 2.59 -16.41 -41.41
CA ALA A 484 2.37 -17.74 -41.95
C ALA A 484 1.12 -18.41 -41.32
N ASP A 485 0.79 -18.09 -40.06
CA ASP A 485 -0.52 -18.42 -39.48
C ASP A 485 -1.56 -17.37 -39.91
N PRO A 486 -2.59 -17.75 -40.69
CA PRO A 486 -3.60 -16.81 -41.18
C PRO A 486 -4.46 -16.21 -40.06
N GLN A 487 -4.46 -16.79 -38.85
CA GLN A 487 -5.18 -16.24 -37.69
C GLN A 487 -4.41 -15.12 -36.98
N VAL A 488 -3.14 -14.88 -37.34
CA VAL A 488 -2.33 -13.80 -36.78
C VAL A 488 -2.67 -12.49 -37.49
N GLY A 489 -3.18 -11.54 -36.72
CA GLY A 489 -3.51 -10.19 -37.18
C GLY A 489 -2.42 -9.17 -36.85
N ALA A 490 -1.66 -9.39 -35.78
CA ALA A 490 -0.54 -8.53 -35.39
C ALA A 490 0.56 -9.28 -34.63
N VAL A 491 1.77 -8.73 -34.71
CA VAL A 491 3.00 -9.25 -34.08
C VAL A 491 3.68 -8.13 -33.31
N ALA A 492 3.93 -8.35 -32.02
CA ALA A 492 4.80 -7.51 -31.21
C ALA A 492 6.24 -7.99 -31.30
N GLY A 493 7.16 -7.12 -31.72
CA GLY A 493 8.59 -7.39 -31.64
C GLY A 493 9.18 -7.08 -30.27
N ASN A 494 10.49 -7.30 -30.17
CA ASN A 494 11.29 -7.12 -28.97
C ASN A 494 12.02 -5.77 -28.97
N VAL A 495 11.51 -4.83 -28.18
CA VAL A 495 12.13 -3.51 -28.02
C VAL A 495 13.29 -3.57 -27.01
N LYS A 496 14.43 -3.01 -27.37
CA LYS A 496 15.64 -2.92 -26.55
C LYS A 496 16.06 -1.46 -26.35
N VAL A 497 16.61 -1.16 -25.19
CA VAL A 497 17.18 0.17 -24.87
C VAL A 497 18.58 0.27 -25.46
N GLY A 498 18.81 1.27 -26.32
CA GLY A 498 20.10 1.52 -26.97
C GLY A 498 21.08 2.36 -26.13
N ASN A 499 20.60 3.36 -25.39
CA ASN A 499 21.41 4.31 -24.63
C ASN A 499 21.54 3.91 -23.13
N ARG A 500 22.34 2.89 -22.80
CA ARG A 500 22.39 2.30 -21.45
C ARG A 500 23.38 2.97 -20.46
N ASP A 501 23.82 4.19 -20.73
CA ASP A 501 24.90 4.85 -19.98
C ASP A 501 24.44 5.42 -18.62
N SER A 502 23.19 5.88 -18.55
CA SER A 502 22.62 6.48 -17.34
C SER A 502 21.95 5.46 -16.42
N LEU A 503 21.82 5.78 -15.13
CA LEU A 503 21.09 4.95 -14.17
C LEU A 503 19.61 4.78 -14.57
N ILE A 504 19.00 5.86 -15.08
CA ILE A 504 17.62 5.85 -15.58
C ILE A 504 17.46 4.85 -16.74
N ALA A 505 18.40 4.85 -17.69
CA ALA A 505 18.34 3.93 -18.81
C ALA A 505 18.60 2.47 -18.39
N LYS A 506 19.44 2.24 -17.37
CA LYS A 506 19.64 0.90 -16.79
C LYS A 506 18.37 0.37 -16.11
N TRP A 507 17.66 1.21 -15.34
CA TRP A 507 16.36 0.84 -14.77
C TRP A 507 15.30 0.57 -15.83
N GLN A 508 15.25 1.38 -16.89
CA GLN A 508 14.36 1.12 -18.02
C GLN A 508 14.73 -0.15 -18.76
N HIS A 509 16.01 -0.46 -18.91
CA HIS A 509 16.43 -1.73 -19.51
C HIS A 509 15.91 -2.94 -18.69
N ILE A 510 16.03 -2.89 -17.35
CA ILE A 510 15.46 -3.91 -16.46
C ILE A 510 13.95 -4.00 -16.63
N GLU A 511 13.25 -2.86 -16.64
CA GLU A 511 11.81 -2.81 -16.86
C GLU A 511 11.40 -3.36 -18.23
N TYR A 512 12.15 -3.10 -19.30
CA TYR A 512 11.81 -3.63 -20.63
C TYR A 512 11.91 -5.15 -20.67
N VAL A 513 12.94 -5.72 -20.02
CA VAL A 513 13.14 -7.16 -19.94
C VAL A 513 12.07 -7.82 -19.06
N ILE A 514 11.78 -7.24 -17.88
CA ILE A 514 10.82 -7.82 -16.91
C ILE A 514 9.38 -7.42 -17.24
N GLY A 515 9.08 -6.13 -17.23
CA GLY A 515 7.73 -5.57 -17.33
C GLY A 515 7.13 -5.55 -18.74
N PHE A 516 7.93 -5.75 -19.80
CA PHE A 516 7.38 -5.87 -21.16
C PHE A 516 7.63 -7.25 -21.77
N ASN A 517 8.88 -7.69 -21.90
CA ASN A 517 9.17 -8.91 -22.63
C ASN A 517 8.69 -10.18 -21.91
N LEU A 518 8.88 -10.27 -20.60
CA LEU A 518 8.34 -11.40 -19.83
C LEU A 518 6.80 -11.40 -19.83
N ASP A 519 6.18 -10.23 -19.62
CA ASP A 519 4.73 -10.07 -19.63
C ASP A 519 4.12 -10.43 -21.01
N ARG A 520 4.76 -10.08 -22.13
CA ARG A 520 4.30 -10.45 -23.48
C ARG A 520 4.22 -11.96 -23.70
N ARG A 521 5.16 -12.74 -23.15
CA ARG A 521 5.12 -14.22 -23.22
C ARG A 521 3.91 -14.78 -22.47
N LEU A 522 3.58 -14.20 -21.31
CA LEU A 522 2.37 -14.52 -20.57
C LEU A 522 1.12 -14.11 -21.37
N TYR A 523 1.09 -12.90 -21.92
CA TYR A 523 -0.07 -12.38 -22.64
C TYR A 523 -0.41 -13.17 -23.90
N GLU A 524 0.60 -13.59 -24.67
CA GLU A 524 0.37 -14.47 -25.82
C GLU A 524 -0.26 -15.80 -25.38
N THR A 525 0.25 -16.40 -24.30
CA THR A 525 -0.26 -17.67 -23.78
C THR A 525 -1.72 -17.56 -23.34
N LEU A 526 -2.10 -16.44 -22.72
CA LEU A 526 -3.48 -16.16 -22.31
C LEU A 526 -4.37 -15.66 -23.46
N ARG A 527 -3.78 -15.35 -24.62
CA ARG A 527 -4.42 -14.62 -25.74
C ARG A 527 -5.06 -13.31 -25.29
N CYS A 528 -4.29 -12.51 -24.55
CA CYS A 528 -4.73 -11.24 -24.00
C CYS A 528 -3.67 -10.14 -24.14
N MET A 529 -2.92 -10.14 -25.25
CA MET A 529 -1.96 -9.07 -25.56
C MET A 529 -2.66 -7.72 -25.47
N SER A 530 -2.14 -6.83 -24.61
CA SER A 530 -2.71 -5.50 -24.42
C SER A 530 -2.11 -4.48 -25.40
N THR A 531 -0.84 -4.65 -25.77
CA THR A 531 -0.09 -3.64 -26.51
C THR A 531 0.95 -4.28 -27.43
N VAL A 532 0.82 -4.03 -28.73
CA VAL A 532 1.90 -4.14 -29.71
C VAL A 532 2.68 -2.82 -29.66
N PRO A 533 3.99 -2.82 -29.37
CA PRO A 533 4.73 -1.57 -29.19
C PRO A 533 4.82 -0.77 -30.49
N GLY A 534 4.60 0.54 -30.43
CA GLY A 534 4.77 1.45 -31.58
C GLY A 534 6.18 1.42 -32.20
N ALA A 535 7.20 1.03 -31.43
CA ALA A 535 8.58 0.92 -31.91
C ALA A 535 8.83 -0.29 -32.83
N ILE A 536 8.05 -1.37 -32.73
CA ILE A 536 8.20 -2.57 -33.58
C ILE A 536 6.92 -3.40 -33.60
N GLY A 537 5.98 -3.02 -34.48
CA GLY A 537 4.70 -3.70 -34.64
C GLY A 537 4.48 -4.17 -36.07
N GLY A 538 4.27 -5.47 -36.26
CA GLY A 538 3.83 -6.06 -37.53
C GLY A 538 2.31 -6.19 -37.56
N PHE A 539 1.67 -5.89 -38.69
CA PHE A 539 0.23 -5.97 -38.87
C PHE A 539 -0.14 -6.54 -40.24
N ARG A 540 -1.19 -7.37 -40.28
CA ARG A 540 -1.90 -7.66 -41.52
C ARG A 540 -2.79 -6.47 -41.85
N ARG A 541 -2.68 -5.90 -43.05
CA ARG A 541 -3.48 -4.74 -43.48
C ARG A 541 -4.96 -4.97 -43.26
N GLN A 542 -5.50 -6.11 -43.69
CA GLN A 542 -6.91 -6.45 -43.50
C GLN A 542 -7.34 -6.39 -42.03
N ALA A 543 -6.51 -6.91 -41.11
CA ALA A 543 -6.82 -6.90 -39.68
C ALA A 543 -6.80 -5.48 -39.11
N LEU A 544 -5.80 -4.67 -39.49
CA LEU A 544 -5.66 -3.28 -39.07
C LEU A 544 -6.84 -2.41 -39.56
N VAL A 545 -7.21 -2.54 -40.82
CA VAL A 545 -8.33 -1.82 -41.43
C VAL A 545 -9.65 -2.26 -40.80
N TYR A 546 -9.86 -3.56 -40.61
CA TYR A 546 -11.07 -4.09 -39.96
C TYR A 546 -11.23 -3.58 -38.53
N ALA A 547 -10.12 -3.41 -37.80
CA ALA A 547 -10.13 -2.86 -36.44
C ALA A 547 -10.30 -1.33 -36.39
N GLY A 548 -10.43 -0.65 -37.54
CA GLY A 548 -10.68 0.79 -37.63
C GLY A 548 -9.44 1.66 -37.81
N GLY A 549 -8.26 1.07 -38.04
CA GLY A 549 -7.00 1.80 -38.17
C GLY A 549 -6.53 2.43 -36.85
N MET A 550 -5.55 3.34 -36.93
CA MET A 550 -4.98 4.00 -35.76
C MET A 550 -5.86 5.18 -35.33
N THR A 551 -6.60 5.03 -34.22
CA THR A 551 -7.50 6.09 -33.73
C THR A 551 -6.77 7.09 -32.82
N ASP A 552 -7.24 8.33 -32.77
CA ASP A 552 -6.76 9.39 -31.87
C ASP A 552 -7.62 9.54 -30.57
N ASP A 553 -8.53 8.59 -30.32
CA ASP A 553 -9.41 8.57 -29.15
C ASP A 553 -8.66 8.46 -27.82
N THR A 554 -7.47 7.85 -27.83
CA THR A 554 -6.65 7.56 -26.65
C THR A 554 -5.21 8.04 -26.86
N LEU A 555 -4.49 8.28 -25.77
CA LEU A 555 -3.06 8.65 -25.82
C LEU A 555 -2.11 7.48 -26.12
N ALA A 556 -2.63 6.26 -26.17
CA ALA A 556 -1.91 5.03 -26.43
C ALA A 556 -2.60 4.30 -27.59
N GLU A 557 -2.43 4.86 -28.79
CA GLU A 557 -3.03 4.37 -30.03
C GLU A 557 -2.69 2.89 -30.29
N ASP A 558 -1.49 2.51 -29.89
CA ASP A 558 -0.92 1.16 -30.02
C ASP A 558 -1.62 0.13 -29.11
N THR A 559 -2.03 0.55 -27.92
CA THR A 559 -2.78 -0.26 -26.96
C THR A 559 -4.24 -0.39 -27.37
N ASP A 560 -4.84 0.70 -27.84
CA ASP A 560 -6.22 0.75 -28.34
C ASP A 560 -6.41 -0.21 -29.53
N ILE A 561 -5.58 -0.09 -30.57
CA ILE A 561 -5.68 -0.95 -31.75
C ILE A 561 -5.42 -2.43 -31.41
N THR A 562 -4.51 -2.71 -30.48
CA THR A 562 -4.22 -4.07 -30.04
C THR A 562 -5.45 -4.69 -29.35
N MET A 563 -6.14 -3.93 -28.49
CA MET A 563 -7.38 -4.37 -27.87
C MET A 563 -8.51 -4.56 -28.89
N ALA A 564 -8.60 -3.68 -29.90
CA ALA A 564 -9.57 -3.80 -30.99
C ALA A 564 -9.34 -5.09 -31.81
N LEU A 565 -8.09 -5.42 -32.15
CA LEU A 565 -7.71 -6.65 -32.84
C LEU A 565 -8.04 -7.91 -32.02
N GLY A 566 -7.69 -7.91 -30.73
CA GLY A 566 -8.02 -9.02 -29.83
C GLY A 566 -9.52 -9.25 -29.70
N ARG A 567 -10.31 -8.16 -29.63
CA ARG A 567 -11.77 -8.24 -29.62
C ARG A 567 -12.37 -8.76 -30.92
N ALA A 568 -11.77 -8.40 -32.06
CA ALA A 568 -12.13 -8.92 -33.37
C ALA A 568 -11.76 -10.41 -33.57
N GLY A 569 -11.06 -11.03 -32.61
CA GLY A 569 -10.73 -12.46 -32.61
C GLY A 569 -9.40 -12.80 -33.27
N TRP A 570 -8.64 -11.81 -33.72
CA TRP A 570 -7.29 -12.00 -34.24
C TRP A 570 -6.33 -12.46 -33.15
N LYS A 571 -5.39 -13.34 -33.50
CA LYS A 571 -4.24 -13.61 -32.63
C LYS A 571 -3.28 -12.43 -32.72
N VAL A 572 -2.87 -11.96 -31.54
CA VAL A 572 -1.75 -11.03 -31.38
C VAL A 572 -0.64 -11.79 -30.66
N VAL A 573 0.52 -11.90 -31.30
CA VAL A 573 1.62 -12.77 -30.86
C VAL A 573 2.89 -11.96 -30.62
N TYR A 574 3.82 -12.55 -29.88
CA TYR A 574 5.13 -11.98 -29.60
C TYR A 574 6.20 -12.74 -30.37
N GLU A 575 7.12 -12.00 -31.00
CA GLU A 575 8.29 -12.56 -31.66
C GLU A 575 9.57 -12.04 -31.00
N GLU A 576 10.13 -12.86 -30.11
CA GLU A 576 11.25 -12.46 -29.23
C GLU A 576 12.56 -12.21 -29.99
N THR A 577 12.68 -12.75 -31.20
CA THR A 577 13.88 -12.62 -32.03
C THR A 577 13.87 -11.39 -32.95
N ALA A 578 12.71 -10.79 -33.22
CA ALA A 578 12.59 -9.56 -33.99
C ALA A 578 12.96 -8.36 -33.10
N ARG A 579 14.18 -7.84 -33.22
CA ARG A 579 14.73 -6.85 -32.28
C ARG A 579 14.86 -5.46 -32.87
N ALA A 580 14.47 -4.47 -32.07
CA ALA A 580 14.60 -3.05 -32.40
C ALA A 580 15.13 -2.26 -31.21
N TRP A 581 15.98 -1.27 -31.49
CA TRP A 581 16.70 -0.45 -30.52
C TRP A 581 16.12 0.95 -30.50
N THR A 582 15.62 1.38 -29.33
CA THR A 582 15.04 2.71 -29.10
C THR A 582 15.84 3.49 -28.07
N GLU A 583 15.71 4.82 -28.12
CA GLU A 583 16.23 5.71 -27.10
C GLU A 583 15.30 5.78 -25.88
N ALA A 584 15.84 5.50 -24.69
CA ALA A 584 15.17 5.70 -23.41
C ALA A 584 15.30 7.15 -22.92
N PRO A 585 14.29 7.71 -22.22
CA PRO A 585 14.39 8.98 -21.51
C PRO A 585 15.69 9.17 -20.73
N ALA A 586 16.35 10.32 -20.92
CA ALA A 586 17.60 10.66 -20.26
C ALA A 586 17.39 11.31 -18.87
N THR A 587 16.21 11.89 -18.62
CA THR A 587 15.90 12.60 -17.36
C THR A 587 14.64 12.08 -16.69
N MET A 588 14.53 12.33 -15.39
CA MET A 588 13.39 11.86 -14.59
C MET A 588 12.07 12.52 -15.00
N GLY A 589 12.10 13.82 -15.37
CA GLY A 589 10.91 14.52 -15.86
C GLY A 589 10.43 14.01 -17.22
N GLN A 590 11.35 13.56 -18.09
CA GLN A 590 11.01 12.89 -19.34
C GLN A 590 10.38 11.51 -19.08
N LEU A 591 10.98 10.72 -18.18
CA LEU A 591 10.44 9.43 -17.76
C LEU A 591 9.02 9.58 -17.19
N TRP A 592 8.78 10.58 -16.32
CA TRP A 592 7.47 10.88 -15.75
C TRP A 592 6.42 11.10 -16.85
N LYS A 593 6.68 12.02 -17.79
CA LYS A 593 5.75 12.32 -18.90
C LYS A 593 5.45 11.08 -19.73
N GLN A 594 6.47 10.26 -20.00
CA GLN A 594 6.29 9.01 -20.74
C GLN A 594 5.40 8.03 -19.98
N ARG A 595 5.73 7.74 -18.72
CA ARG A 595 5.00 6.76 -17.89
C ARG A 595 3.57 7.20 -17.59
N TYR A 596 3.37 8.50 -17.39
CA TYR A 596 2.04 9.09 -17.25
C TYR A 596 1.21 8.90 -18.51
N ARG A 597 1.77 9.23 -19.70
CA ARG A 597 1.08 9.03 -20.98
C ARG A 597 0.69 7.56 -21.19
N TRP A 598 1.59 6.63 -20.88
CA TRP A 598 1.34 5.20 -21.07
C TRP A 598 0.29 4.67 -20.10
N SER A 599 0.41 5.00 -18.81
CA SER A 599 -0.54 4.55 -17.78
C SER A 599 -1.94 5.12 -18.03
N TYR A 600 -2.01 6.43 -18.28
CA TYR A 600 -3.28 7.09 -18.57
C TYR A 600 -3.90 6.64 -19.91
N GLY A 601 -3.10 6.55 -20.97
CA GLY A 601 -3.56 6.06 -22.28
C GLY A 601 -4.06 4.61 -22.21
N THR A 602 -3.40 3.74 -21.45
CA THR A 602 -3.87 2.37 -21.21
C THR A 602 -5.23 2.36 -20.51
N MET A 603 -5.42 3.19 -19.48
CA MET A 603 -6.72 3.31 -18.81
C MET A 603 -7.82 3.87 -19.73
N GLN A 604 -7.48 4.79 -20.64
CA GLN A 604 -8.42 5.27 -21.67
C GLN A 604 -8.84 4.14 -22.61
N ALA A 605 -7.89 3.32 -23.09
CA ALA A 605 -8.19 2.15 -23.92
C ALA A 605 -9.05 1.14 -23.15
N MET A 606 -8.69 0.78 -21.91
CA MET A 606 -9.49 -0.08 -21.05
C MET A 606 -10.93 0.45 -20.91
N TRP A 607 -11.09 1.75 -20.69
CA TRP A 607 -12.40 2.38 -20.60
C TRP A 607 -13.16 2.32 -21.93
N LYS A 608 -12.52 2.63 -23.06
CA LYS A 608 -13.11 2.54 -24.41
C LYS A 608 -13.65 1.14 -24.69
N HIS A 609 -12.91 0.10 -24.31
CA HIS A 609 -13.31 -1.29 -24.57
C HIS A 609 -14.13 -1.95 -23.44
N ARG A 610 -14.38 -1.30 -22.28
CA ARG A 610 -15.01 -1.91 -21.09
C ARG A 610 -16.34 -2.64 -21.33
N ARG A 611 -17.17 -2.16 -22.25
CA ARG A 611 -18.49 -2.78 -22.53
C ARG A 611 -18.37 -4.19 -23.10
N SER A 612 -17.25 -4.49 -23.75
CA SER A 612 -17.00 -5.81 -24.33
C SER A 612 -16.79 -6.92 -23.29
N LEU A 613 -16.72 -6.61 -22.00
CA LEU A 613 -16.77 -7.61 -20.93
C LEU A 613 -18.05 -8.46 -20.98
N LEU A 614 -19.14 -7.85 -21.45
CA LEU A 614 -20.47 -8.46 -21.56
C LEU A 614 -20.68 -9.19 -22.90
N ASP A 615 -19.76 -9.04 -23.86
CA ASP A 615 -19.87 -9.70 -25.15
C ASP A 615 -19.73 -11.24 -25.00
N SER A 616 -20.36 -11.96 -25.93
CA SER A 616 -20.12 -13.39 -26.13
C SER A 616 -18.95 -13.63 -27.11
N GLY A 617 -18.55 -14.89 -27.28
CA GLY A 617 -17.54 -15.27 -28.27
C GLY A 617 -16.12 -14.78 -27.98
N ALA A 618 -15.36 -14.48 -29.05
CA ALA A 618 -13.95 -14.09 -28.94
C ALA A 618 -13.76 -12.74 -28.22
N SER A 619 -14.59 -11.74 -28.52
CA SER A 619 -14.56 -10.41 -27.89
C SER A 619 -14.64 -10.51 -26.37
N GLY A 620 -15.66 -11.18 -25.86
CA GLY A 620 -15.86 -11.35 -24.42
C GLY A 620 -14.73 -12.11 -23.73
N ARG A 621 -14.23 -13.19 -24.35
CA ARG A 621 -13.11 -13.97 -23.78
C ARG A 621 -11.82 -13.16 -23.71
N PHE A 622 -11.50 -12.41 -24.76
CA PHE A 622 -10.34 -11.51 -24.77
C PHE A 622 -10.48 -10.46 -23.67
N SER A 623 -11.61 -9.75 -23.64
CA SER A 623 -11.82 -8.63 -22.73
C SER A 623 -11.85 -9.06 -21.26
N ARG A 624 -12.50 -10.18 -20.92
CA ARG A 624 -12.47 -10.72 -19.55
C ARG A 624 -11.05 -11.09 -19.12
N ARG A 625 -10.20 -11.63 -19.99
CA ARG A 625 -8.80 -11.92 -19.62
C ARG A 625 -7.96 -10.66 -19.54
N CYS A 626 -7.94 -9.86 -20.61
CA CYS A 626 -7.10 -8.68 -20.77
C CYS A 626 -7.45 -7.60 -19.75
N LEU A 627 -8.73 -7.19 -19.69
CA LEU A 627 -9.13 -6.09 -18.82
C LEU A 627 -9.08 -6.47 -17.34
N LEU A 628 -9.48 -7.69 -16.94
CA LEU A 628 -9.31 -8.11 -15.54
C LEU A 628 -7.84 -8.17 -15.14
N PHE A 629 -6.97 -8.69 -16.02
CA PHE A 629 -5.53 -8.72 -15.74
C PHE A 629 -4.96 -7.31 -15.58
N LEU A 630 -5.27 -6.39 -16.50
CA LEU A 630 -4.81 -4.99 -16.42
C LEU A 630 -5.41 -4.26 -15.22
N THR A 631 -6.67 -4.49 -14.87
CA THR A 631 -7.28 -3.92 -13.67
C THR A 631 -6.58 -4.41 -12.40
N LEU A 632 -6.39 -5.72 -12.25
CA LEU A 632 -5.78 -6.30 -11.05
C LEU A 632 -4.28 -5.94 -10.95
N PHE A 633 -3.51 -6.18 -12.01
CA PHE A 633 -2.05 -6.12 -11.95
C PHE A 633 -1.44 -4.86 -12.57
N GLY A 634 -2.15 -4.21 -13.50
CA GLY A 634 -1.73 -2.96 -14.12
C GLY A 634 -2.17 -1.71 -13.35
N VAL A 635 -3.28 -1.77 -12.61
CA VAL A 635 -3.86 -0.61 -11.90
C VAL A 635 -3.92 -0.82 -10.38
N LEU A 636 -4.66 -1.83 -9.89
CA LEU A 636 -4.92 -1.99 -8.46
C LEU A 636 -3.66 -2.37 -7.68
N LEU A 637 -2.88 -3.34 -8.16
CA LEU A 637 -1.67 -3.78 -7.47
C LEU A 637 -0.64 -2.64 -7.29
N PRO A 638 -0.27 -1.86 -8.33
CA PRO A 638 0.62 -0.71 -8.15
C PRO A 638 0.04 0.40 -7.26
N LEU A 639 -1.29 0.57 -7.23
CA LEU A 639 -1.97 1.55 -6.37
C LEU A 639 -1.93 1.16 -4.89
N LEU A 640 -2.00 -0.14 -4.59
CA LEU A 640 -1.97 -0.70 -3.23
C LEU A 640 -0.54 -0.97 -2.72
N ALA A 641 0.43 -1.13 -3.61
CA ALA A 641 1.82 -1.43 -3.27
C ALA A 641 2.50 -0.46 -2.26
N PRO A 642 2.17 0.85 -2.19
CA PRO A 642 2.73 1.74 -1.15
C PRO A 642 2.50 1.28 0.29
N VAL A 643 1.46 0.46 0.55
CA VAL A 643 1.19 -0.12 1.88
C VAL A 643 2.37 -0.97 2.36
N ILE A 644 3.06 -1.67 1.46
CA ILE A 644 4.25 -2.47 1.81
C ILE A 644 5.35 -1.58 2.37
N ASP A 645 5.64 -0.46 1.71
CA ASP A 645 6.72 0.44 2.11
C ASP A 645 6.39 1.16 3.41
N LEU A 646 5.13 1.56 3.58
CA LEU A 646 4.63 2.17 4.81
C LEU A 646 4.76 1.23 6.00
N LEU A 647 4.34 -0.03 5.86
CA LEU A 647 4.45 -1.03 6.93
C LEU A 647 5.87 -1.50 7.17
N ALA A 648 6.71 -1.59 6.14
CA ALA A 648 8.12 -1.88 6.32
C ALA A 648 8.80 -0.78 7.14
N LEU A 649 8.53 0.50 6.83
CA LEU A 649 9.05 1.62 7.61
C LEU A 649 8.52 1.61 9.04
N TYR A 650 7.19 1.46 9.20
CA TYR A 650 6.56 1.39 10.51
C TYR A 650 7.10 0.23 11.36
N GLY A 651 7.24 -0.96 10.77
CA GLY A 651 7.69 -2.16 11.46
C GLY A 651 9.16 -2.12 11.87
N LEU A 652 10.03 -1.39 11.15
CA LEU A 652 11.44 -1.20 11.54
C LEU A 652 11.60 -0.44 12.87
N PHE A 653 10.68 0.49 13.15
CA PHE A 653 10.73 1.35 14.32
C PHE A 653 9.80 0.91 15.46
N PHE A 654 8.64 0.32 15.14
CA PHE A 654 7.56 0.13 16.11
C PHE A 654 7.03 -1.32 16.22
N LEU A 655 7.42 -2.22 15.32
CA LEU A 655 7.07 -3.65 15.41
C LEU A 655 8.33 -4.49 15.57
N ASP A 656 8.20 -5.82 15.41
CA ASP A 656 9.35 -6.72 15.36
C ASP A 656 10.24 -6.37 14.15
N ARG A 657 11.37 -5.74 14.45
CA ARG A 657 12.37 -5.32 13.46
C ARG A 657 12.93 -6.50 12.67
N THR A 658 13.17 -7.63 13.33
CA THR A 658 13.76 -8.82 12.70
C THR A 658 12.78 -9.42 11.70
N ALA A 659 11.52 -9.64 12.12
CA ALA A 659 10.47 -10.14 11.25
C ALA A 659 10.23 -9.21 10.06
N THR A 660 10.22 -7.89 10.29
CA THR A 660 10.05 -6.87 9.25
C THR A 660 11.17 -6.92 8.21
N VAL A 661 12.44 -6.96 8.65
CA VAL A 661 13.60 -7.05 7.75
C VAL A 661 13.58 -8.35 6.95
N VAL A 662 13.29 -9.49 7.59
CA VAL A 662 13.20 -10.79 6.92
C VAL A 662 12.11 -10.79 5.85
N ALA A 663 10.92 -10.28 6.15
CA ALA A 663 9.82 -10.19 5.20
C ALA A 663 10.18 -9.30 3.99
N TRP A 664 10.83 -8.17 4.23
CA TRP A 664 11.28 -7.27 3.17
C TRP A 664 12.37 -7.91 2.28
N LEU A 665 13.37 -8.56 2.88
CA LEU A 665 14.42 -9.28 2.15
C LEU A 665 13.85 -10.44 1.31
N ALA A 666 12.86 -11.17 1.84
CA ALA A 666 12.18 -12.24 1.11
C ALA A 666 11.48 -11.70 -0.14
N MET A 667 10.79 -10.55 -0.05
CA MET A 667 10.17 -9.89 -1.19
C MET A 667 11.21 -9.47 -2.24
N LEU A 668 12.33 -8.89 -1.82
CA LEU A 668 13.43 -8.53 -2.72
C LEU A 668 14.04 -9.76 -3.41
N ALA A 669 14.17 -10.88 -2.70
CA ALA A 669 14.66 -12.14 -3.26
C ALA A 669 13.74 -12.66 -4.36
N VAL A 670 12.41 -12.61 -4.17
CA VAL A 670 11.42 -13.00 -5.20
C VAL A 670 11.54 -12.09 -6.44
N GLN A 671 11.68 -10.78 -6.24
CA GLN A 671 11.84 -9.84 -7.34
C GLN A 671 13.16 -10.08 -8.10
N PHE A 672 14.26 -10.32 -7.37
CA PHE A 672 15.57 -10.61 -7.96
C PHE A 672 15.55 -11.93 -8.74
N LEU A 673 14.94 -12.99 -8.20
CA LEU A 673 14.76 -14.27 -8.90
C LEU A 673 13.98 -14.08 -10.21
N THR A 674 12.88 -13.32 -10.16
CA THR A 674 12.08 -13.00 -11.35
C THR A 674 12.91 -12.26 -12.40
N ALA A 675 13.73 -11.29 -11.97
CA ALA A 675 14.65 -10.57 -12.84
C ALA A 675 15.68 -11.51 -13.49
N VAL A 676 16.31 -12.38 -12.72
CA VAL A 676 17.28 -13.37 -13.23
C VAL A 676 16.64 -14.27 -14.29
N VAL A 677 15.44 -14.79 -14.04
CA VAL A 677 14.73 -15.62 -15.03
C VAL A 677 14.41 -14.83 -16.30
N ALA A 678 13.90 -13.59 -16.17
CA ALA A 678 13.60 -12.74 -17.31
C ALA A 678 14.83 -12.48 -18.20
N PHE A 679 15.96 -12.13 -17.57
CA PHE A 679 17.22 -11.86 -18.25
C PHE A 679 17.79 -13.11 -18.94
N ARG A 680 17.70 -14.28 -18.28
CA ARG A 680 18.11 -15.57 -18.87
C ARG A 680 17.25 -15.93 -20.08
N LEU A 681 15.94 -15.69 -20.01
CA LEU A 681 15.04 -15.93 -21.14
C LEU A 681 15.37 -15.00 -22.32
N ASP A 682 15.68 -13.74 -22.07
CA ASP A 682 16.04 -12.75 -23.10
C ASP A 682 17.50 -12.82 -23.57
N ARG A 683 18.34 -13.66 -22.94
CA ARG A 683 19.79 -13.76 -23.16
C ARG A 683 20.52 -12.42 -22.91
N GLU A 684 20.08 -11.67 -21.91
CA GLU A 684 20.70 -10.41 -21.48
C GLU A 684 21.73 -10.65 -20.37
N LYS A 685 22.73 -9.76 -20.28
CA LYS A 685 23.77 -9.85 -19.25
C LYS A 685 23.19 -9.52 -17.88
N LEU A 686 23.42 -10.40 -16.89
CA LEU A 686 22.95 -10.21 -15.52
C LEU A 686 23.63 -9.06 -14.77
N GLY A 687 24.77 -8.58 -15.25
CA GLY A 687 25.56 -7.54 -14.58
C GLY A 687 24.74 -6.29 -14.24
N VAL A 688 23.77 -5.88 -15.05
CA VAL A 688 22.95 -4.69 -14.76
C VAL A 688 22.07 -4.86 -13.51
N LEU A 689 21.78 -6.09 -13.07
CA LEU A 689 20.87 -6.34 -11.95
C LEU A 689 21.37 -5.80 -10.60
N TRP A 690 22.64 -5.38 -10.49
CA TRP A 690 23.13 -4.69 -9.28
C TRP A 690 22.39 -3.36 -9.01
N VAL A 691 21.78 -2.73 -10.03
CA VAL A 691 20.98 -1.51 -9.83
C VAL A 691 19.53 -1.79 -9.42
N LEU A 692 19.10 -3.06 -9.38
CA LEU A 692 17.73 -3.46 -9.03
C LEU A 692 17.33 -3.06 -7.59
N PRO A 693 18.20 -3.21 -6.56
CA PRO A 693 17.87 -2.73 -5.22
C PRO A 693 17.67 -1.20 -5.19
N LEU A 694 18.46 -0.43 -5.93
CA LEU A 694 18.32 1.03 -6.03
C LEU A 694 16.99 1.45 -6.68
N GLN A 695 16.44 0.59 -7.55
CA GLN A 695 15.15 0.81 -8.20
C GLN A 695 14.00 0.91 -7.17
N GLN A 696 14.11 0.26 -6.00
CA GLN A 696 13.05 0.24 -4.98
C GLN A 696 12.88 1.59 -4.27
N PHE A 697 13.95 2.36 -4.15
CA PHE A 697 13.96 3.61 -3.39
C PHE A 697 13.61 4.83 -4.23
N VAL A 698 13.90 4.81 -5.54
CA VAL A 698 13.69 5.98 -6.41
C VAL A 698 12.66 5.69 -7.50
N TYR A 699 12.96 4.71 -8.36
CA TYR A 699 12.15 4.44 -9.55
C TYR A 699 10.74 3.97 -9.18
N ARG A 700 10.63 3.08 -8.19
CA ARG A 700 9.33 2.55 -7.73
C ARG A 700 8.44 3.63 -7.12
N GLN A 701 9.02 4.54 -6.33
CA GLN A 701 8.29 5.67 -5.74
C GLN A 701 7.74 6.60 -6.83
N LEU A 702 8.54 6.85 -7.88
CA LEU A 702 8.09 7.58 -9.05
C LEU A 702 6.94 6.90 -9.78
N MET A 703 6.99 5.57 -9.93
CA MET A 703 5.89 4.79 -10.53
C MET A 703 4.60 4.90 -9.71
N TYR A 704 4.67 4.87 -8.38
CA TYR A 704 3.50 5.05 -7.51
C TYR A 704 2.83 6.40 -7.75
N LEU A 705 3.61 7.48 -7.74
CA LEU A 705 3.07 8.82 -7.93
C LEU A 705 2.48 9.00 -9.34
N VAL A 706 3.15 8.47 -10.37
CA VAL A 706 2.63 8.46 -11.75
C VAL A 706 1.31 7.70 -11.84
N MET A 707 1.20 6.54 -11.19
CA MET A 707 -0.03 5.73 -11.18
C MET A 707 -1.17 6.48 -10.48
N ILE A 708 -0.93 7.02 -9.29
CA ILE A 708 -1.91 7.81 -8.53
C ILE A 708 -2.39 8.99 -9.39
N GLN A 709 -1.47 9.76 -9.98
CA GLN A 709 -1.81 10.88 -10.86
C GLN A 709 -2.66 10.40 -12.05
N SER A 710 -2.29 9.29 -12.69
CA SER A 710 -2.99 8.76 -13.86
C SER A 710 -4.42 8.31 -13.51
N VAL A 711 -4.61 7.68 -12.35
CA VAL A 711 -5.94 7.24 -11.86
C VAL A 711 -6.80 8.46 -11.54
N VAL A 712 -6.27 9.47 -10.84
CA VAL A 712 -6.99 10.71 -10.56
C VAL A 712 -7.42 11.40 -11.86
N THR A 713 -6.55 11.49 -12.87
CA THR A 713 -6.91 12.04 -14.18
C THR A 713 -7.97 11.20 -14.90
N ALA A 714 -7.91 9.86 -14.79
CA ALA A 714 -8.91 8.96 -15.36
C ALA A 714 -10.29 9.13 -14.73
N LEU A 715 -10.36 9.26 -13.40
CA LEU A 715 -11.61 9.48 -12.70
C LEU A 715 -12.20 10.88 -12.96
N THR A 716 -11.36 11.89 -13.16
CA THR A 716 -11.79 13.28 -13.44
C THR A 716 -12.05 13.57 -14.92
N GLY A 717 -11.64 12.69 -15.84
CA GLY A 717 -11.90 12.81 -17.27
C GLY A 717 -11.04 13.84 -18.02
N GLY A 718 -9.87 14.21 -17.47
CA GLY A 718 -8.97 15.20 -18.06
C GLY A 718 -8.38 14.76 -19.40
N ARG A 719 -8.52 15.58 -20.47
CA ARG A 719 -7.90 15.28 -21.78
C ARG A 719 -6.52 15.92 -21.88
N LEU A 720 -5.51 15.16 -22.32
CA LEU A 720 -4.16 15.67 -22.61
C LEU A 720 -3.88 15.65 -24.11
N GLY A 721 -2.99 16.53 -24.57
CA GLY A 721 -2.44 16.47 -25.92
C GLY A 721 -1.19 15.59 -25.99
N TRP A 722 -0.69 15.33 -27.21
CA TRP A 722 0.55 14.61 -27.46
C TRP A 722 1.74 15.32 -26.78
N GLN A 723 2.46 14.61 -25.90
CA GLN A 723 3.62 15.14 -25.17
C GLN A 723 4.91 14.48 -25.66
N LYS A 724 5.90 15.29 -26.04
CA LYS A 724 7.16 14.86 -26.67
C LYS A 724 8.32 14.71 -25.66
N LEU A 725 9.24 13.81 -25.98
CA LEU A 725 10.55 13.62 -25.32
C LEU A 725 11.65 14.30 -26.16
N ARG A 726 12.63 14.96 -25.52
CA ARG A 726 13.85 15.41 -26.24
C ARG A 726 14.76 14.20 -26.44
N ARG A 727 15.16 13.96 -27.68
CA ARG A 727 16.03 12.85 -28.12
C ARG A 727 17.47 13.33 -28.30
N THR A 728 18.43 12.44 -28.07
CA THR A 728 19.87 12.68 -28.28
C THR A 728 20.45 11.85 -29.44
N GLY A 729 19.66 10.92 -30.02
CA GLY A 729 20.09 10.05 -31.11
C GLY A 729 20.79 8.77 -30.62
N LEU A 730 20.66 7.68 -31.37
CA LEU A 730 21.37 6.41 -31.13
C LEU A 730 22.65 6.36 -31.96
N ARG A 731 23.80 6.07 -31.33
CA ARG A 731 25.05 5.79 -32.08
C ARG A 731 24.99 4.36 -32.64
N PRO A 732 25.31 4.13 -33.93
CA PRO A 732 25.34 2.78 -34.49
C PRO A 732 26.38 1.94 -33.73
N THR A 733 25.92 0.87 -33.08
CA THR A 733 26.83 -0.13 -32.50
C THR A 733 27.18 -1.12 -33.60
N VAL A 734 28.35 -0.93 -34.21
CA VAL A 734 28.97 -1.98 -35.03
C VAL A 734 29.29 -3.13 -34.08
N ARG A 735 28.48 -4.20 -34.09
CA ARG A 735 28.93 -5.48 -33.55
C ARG A 735 30.01 -5.98 -34.51
N ALA A 736 31.26 -5.77 -34.15
CA ALA A 736 32.35 -6.57 -34.71
C ALA A 736 32.02 -8.04 -34.37
N GLY A 737 31.65 -8.82 -35.38
CA GLY A 737 31.58 -10.26 -35.27
C GLY A 737 33.00 -10.77 -35.06
N ASN A 738 33.28 -11.29 -33.87
CA ASN A 738 34.34 -12.27 -33.71
C ASN A 738 33.66 -13.64 -33.66
N GLY A 739 34.19 -14.56 -34.48
CA GLY A 739 33.65 -15.90 -34.75
C GLY A 739 33.61 -16.84 -33.56
#